data_AF-A0A0G0UDH8-F1
#
_entry.id   AF-A0A0G0UDH8-F1
#
_cell.length_a   1.000
_cell.length_b   1.000
_cell.length_c   1.000
_cell.angle_alpha   90.00
_cell.angle_beta   90.00
_cell.angle_gamma   90.00
#
_symmetry.space_group_name_H-M   'P 1'
#
loop_
_entity.id
_entity.type
_entity.pdbx_description
1 polymer ?
#
loop_
_entity_poly.entity_id
_entity_poly.type
_entity_poly.pdbx_seq_one_letter_code
_entity_poly.pdbx_strand_id
1 'polypeptide(L)'
;MNNKRNINKAQWTKFWGNLGIYAVKKSARFLRRYKYSQDFKKLQKIGVEESKIEEVKAAFQNYQAPEIQFHRFALFFRRDFESVILWTNASSVSDAFIKLFRKLHNNSFKNAKEELHKLFLLYELNKKGEGRSFEIKYRGRGSLRNIKGTIFSGMLSSKHENASYSTSKTFNVGTDTIVPLCKKSEGKTVYKFIRFTRNNNKILVKISVDSPKELNLIKYKIADYFNSYLDTPEEAGDFSKFIGFLKTGQSNHFTLIGINYFDNEFKLSIFPQNNNDKNIASYGPFRRLASTYSKESIGNLVSIRIADKEINTRNQIFVNFFTFLTEGIIGAVTLSLDDRRLNLKERTKFKQDFASDFEIPLDTLINLDTIDESEIYKLFLQNLPKKQRRLQLRTESSIRIYKSLFDNGLISPSFDSEDKGAYCFNSSCRLSFQRKWNQKYCQACKDLLFVDKKIIVSTIEEKKVAEFTHKMCLGLGIQAERFEKKLLGRKLYVVEARHNGKSACFIPISRDLNENQIEIIRFRYPNLILITSKDDKNELAQSNIEAVELYKFVQKLISGDVSYVKQLVIKAKRNELSLIRGVSNDVASRFVDDNFYKSKNQITKNFGAELFEADCYVLFSYIFGSSIWLGANKRGKAFPDGITAFPLTLAKSGCFIWDTKFSETNKIVFGTVEKNAKYVKDGKNNSTIIDNGGLRGFSFVSNAGAPNNFTAKFNKVGKGKVIKISFLNSKQLTDVYKHFKDNEQEINQNSKIKEIFLDTMKTLLFKSKRKKKAFIITDREVVNLLLKAEEKYLAMRTQQLGV
;
A
#
# COMPACT_ATOMS: atom_id res chain seq x y z
N MET A 1 -19.16 -37.68 -62.93
CA MET A 1 -18.58 -36.32 -62.99
C MET A 1 -19.58 -35.34 -62.39
N ASN A 2 -19.39 -34.92 -61.13
CA ASN A 2 -20.24 -33.87 -60.54
C ASN A 2 -19.71 -32.51 -60.98
N ASN A 3 -20.46 -31.82 -61.84
CA ASN A 3 -20.20 -30.44 -62.27
C ASN A 3 -19.97 -29.54 -61.06
N LYS A 4 -18.70 -29.24 -60.74
CA LYS A 4 -18.32 -28.16 -59.84
C LYS A 4 -18.85 -26.87 -60.45
N ARG A 5 -20.00 -26.38 -59.99
CA ARG A 5 -20.57 -25.09 -60.41
C ARG A 5 -19.49 -24.01 -60.26
N ASN A 6 -19.02 -23.47 -61.39
CA ASN A 6 -18.12 -22.32 -61.41
C ASN A 6 -18.80 -21.15 -60.70
N ILE A 7 -18.20 -20.70 -59.60
CA ILE A 7 -18.69 -19.59 -58.78
C ILE A 7 -18.50 -18.29 -59.55
N ASN A 8 -19.55 -17.48 -59.73
CA ASN A 8 -19.44 -16.25 -60.52
C ASN A 8 -18.75 -15.11 -59.74
N LYS A 9 -18.25 -14.10 -60.46
CA LYS A 9 -17.54 -12.92 -59.93
C LYS A 9 -18.28 -12.16 -58.84
N ALA A 10 -19.62 -12.10 -58.89
CA ALA A 10 -20.45 -11.40 -57.93
C ALA A 10 -20.51 -12.14 -56.58
N GLN A 11 -20.54 -13.49 -56.61
CA GLN A 11 -20.56 -14.33 -55.42
C GLN A 11 -19.26 -14.21 -54.62
N TRP A 12 -18.09 -14.28 -55.27
CA TRP A 12 -16.80 -14.07 -54.61
C TRP A 12 -16.64 -12.62 -54.11
N THR A 13 -17.07 -11.63 -54.88
CA THR A 13 -16.94 -10.22 -54.48
C THR A 13 -17.82 -9.88 -53.27
N LYS A 14 -19.06 -10.37 -53.23
CA LYS A 14 -19.96 -10.25 -52.07
C LYS A 14 -19.39 -10.99 -50.86
N PHE A 15 -18.80 -12.15 -51.09
CA PHE A 15 -18.21 -12.98 -50.05
C PHE A 15 -16.98 -12.32 -49.40
N TRP A 16 -16.02 -11.81 -50.18
CA TRP A 16 -14.88 -11.04 -49.65
C TRP A 16 -15.34 -9.77 -48.91
N GLY A 17 -16.36 -9.08 -49.43
CA GLY A 17 -16.96 -7.93 -48.78
C GLY A 17 -17.56 -8.24 -47.41
N ASN A 18 -18.24 -9.38 -47.26
CA ASN A 18 -18.82 -9.82 -45.98
C ASN A 18 -17.77 -10.16 -44.90
N LEU A 19 -16.52 -10.44 -45.29
CA LEU A 19 -15.40 -10.69 -44.37
C LEU A 19 -14.66 -9.39 -43.96
N GLY A 20 -15.22 -8.22 -44.28
CA GLY A 20 -14.57 -6.93 -44.02
C GLY A 20 -13.31 -6.70 -44.86
N ILE A 21 -13.05 -7.56 -45.85
CA ILE A 21 -12.06 -7.31 -46.88
C ILE A 21 -12.77 -6.43 -47.88
N TYR A 22 -12.83 -5.14 -47.56
CA TYR A 22 -13.49 -4.15 -48.38
C TYR A 22 -13.06 -4.39 -49.82
N ALA A 23 -14.06 -4.65 -50.67
CA ALA A 23 -13.87 -4.65 -52.10
C ALA A 23 -13.08 -3.38 -52.37
N VAL A 24 -11.83 -3.55 -52.74
CA VAL A 24 -10.97 -2.49 -53.18
C VAL A 24 -11.75 -1.83 -54.31
N LYS A 25 -12.51 -0.76 -54.01
CA LYS A 25 -13.10 0.15 -55.00
C LYS A 25 -11.91 0.91 -55.57
N LYS A 26 -11.01 0.20 -56.24
CA LYS A 26 -9.96 0.83 -57.02
C LYS A 26 -10.40 0.77 -58.46
N SER A 27 -10.40 1.96 -59.07
CA SER A 27 -10.72 2.21 -60.46
C SER A 27 -9.98 1.23 -61.40
N ALA A 28 -10.50 1.04 -62.61
CA ALA A 28 -9.84 0.26 -63.66
C ALA A 28 -8.36 0.66 -63.89
N ARG A 29 -7.98 1.88 -63.48
CA ARG A 29 -6.62 2.43 -63.49
C ARG A 29 -5.64 1.71 -62.54
N PHE A 30 -6.08 1.22 -61.38
CA PHE A 30 -5.22 0.46 -60.46
C PHE A 30 -4.97 -0.96 -60.98
N LEU A 31 -6.00 -1.58 -61.58
CA LEU A 31 -5.89 -2.91 -62.18
C LEU A 31 -4.92 -2.93 -63.37
N ARG A 32 -4.91 -1.86 -64.19
CA ARG A 32 -3.92 -1.68 -65.27
C ARG A 32 -2.47 -1.48 -64.78
N ARG A 33 -2.26 -1.12 -63.51
CA ARG A 33 -0.94 -0.86 -62.91
C ARG A 33 -0.52 -1.88 -61.85
N TYR A 34 -1.35 -2.89 -61.61
CA TYR A 34 -1.09 -3.92 -60.60
C TYR A 34 0.03 -4.84 -61.08
N LYS A 35 1.12 -4.93 -60.30
CA LYS A 35 2.26 -5.81 -60.60
C LYS A 35 2.28 -6.98 -59.63
N TYR A 36 2.12 -8.21 -60.15
CA TYR A 36 2.23 -9.46 -59.37
C TYR A 36 3.52 -9.53 -58.55
N SER A 37 4.63 -8.98 -59.07
CA SER A 37 5.93 -8.96 -58.39
C SER A 37 5.88 -8.32 -57.01
N GLN A 38 4.94 -7.39 -56.76
CA GLN A 38 4.78 -6.78 -55.46
C GLN A 38 4.19 -7.74 -54.43
N ASP A 39 3.17 -8.51 -54.80
CA ASP A 39 2.55 -9.50 -53.91
C ASP A 39 3.44 -10.75 -53.75
N PHE A 40 4.18 -11.13 -54.79
CA PHE A 40 5.23 -12.15 -54.74
C PHE A 40 6.27 -11.84 -53.68
N LYS A 41 6.95 -10.67 -53.79
CA LYS A 41 7.96 -10.24 -52.81
C LYS A 41 7.39 -10.13 -51.40
N LYS A 42 6.13 -9.70 -51.31
CA LYS A 42 5.40 -9.55 -50.05
C LYS A 42 5.00 -10.87 -49.39
N LEU A 43 4.79 -11.93 -50.16
CA LEU A 43 4.54 -13.29 -49.68
C LEU A 43 5.87 -13.99 -49.33
N GLN A 44 6.89 -13.83 -50.16
CA GLN A 44 8.25 -14.30 -49.86
C GLN A 44 8.79 -13.68 -48.57
N LYS A 45 8.56 -12.39 -48.34
CA LYS A 45 8.99 -11.69 -47.12
C LYS A 45 8.38 -12.26 -45.83
N ILE A 46 7.20 -12.90 -45.91
CA ILE A 46 6.59 -13.58 -44.76
C ILE A 46 6.87 -15.09 -44.74
N GLY A 47 7.75 -15.59 -45.63
CA GLY A 47 8.24 -16.96 -45.62
C GLY A 47 7.51 -17.95 -46.56
N VAL A 48 6.74 -17.47 -47.54
CA VAL A 48 6.15 -18.35 -48.58
C VAL A 48 7.17 -18.61 -49.69
N GLU A 49 7.45 -19.87 -49.97
CA GLU A 49 8.35 -20.31 -51.04
C GLU A 49 7.83 -19.92 -52.42
N GLU A 50 8.73 -19.47 -53.29
CA GLU A 50 8.40 -19.00 -54.65
C GLU A 50 7.63 -20.06 -55.47
N SER A 51 8.06 -21.32 -55.39
CA SER A 51 7.42 -22.46 -56.05
C SER A 51 5.95 -22.62 -55.65
N LYS A 52 5.60 -22.35 -54.38
CA LYS A 52 4.23 -22.42 -53.86
C LYS A 52 3.38 -21.22 -54.25
N ILE A 53 3.99 -20.04 -54.37
CA ILE A 53 3.31 -18.86 -54.88
C ILE A 53 2.94 -19.06 -56.36
N GLU A 54 3.86 -19.58 -57.17
CA GLU A 54 3.60 -19.90 -58.58
C GLU A 54 2.55 -21.02 -58.75
N GLU A 55 2.56 -22.07 -57.91
CA GLU A 55 1.54 -23.13 -57.90
C GLU A 55 0.12 -22.56 -57.74
N VAL A 56 -0.10 -21.69 -56.75
CA VAL A 56 -1.41 -21.06 -56.49
C VAL A 56 -1.79 -20.09 -57.61
N LYS A 57 -0.83 -19.30 -58.10
CA LYS A 57 -1.05 -18.35 -59.20
C LYS A 57 -1.47 -19.06 -60.48
N ALA A 58 -0.81 -20.16 -60.84
CA ALA A 58 -1.16 -20.97 -62.00
C ALA A 58 -2.60 -21.50 -61.91
N ALA A 59 -3.02 -21.93 -60.72
CA ALA A 59 -4.37 -22.43 -60.51
C ALA A 59 -5.48 -21.35 -60.64
N PHE A 60 -5.16 -20.07 -60.39
CA PHE A 60 -6.10 -18.96 -60.63
C PHE A 60 -6.24 -18.56 -62.10
N GLN A 61 -5.39 -19.03 -63.02
CA GLN A 61 -5.43 -18.65 -64.46
C GLN A 61 -6.79 -18.95 -65.12
N ASN A 62 -7.49 -19.97 -64.64
CA ASN A 62 -8.80 -20.38 -65.16
C ASN A 62 -9.99 -19.56 -64.61
N TYR A 63 -9.73 -18.50 -63.84
CA TYR A 63 -10.76 -17.63 -63.27
C TYR A 63 -11.04 -16.42 -64.17
N GLN A 64 -12.26 -15.85 -64.09
CA GLN A 64 -12.66 -14.68 -64.89
C GLN A 64 -11.82 -13.39 -64.63
N ALA A 65 -10.99 -13.37 -63.58
CA ALA A 65 -10.07 -12.26 -63.26
C ALA A 65 -8.90 -12.78 -62.39
N PRO A 66 -7.94 -13.51 -62.98
CA PRO A 66 -6.88 -14.23 -62.25
C PRO A 66 -6.06 -13.32 -61.33
N GLU A 67 -5.65 -12.14 -61.83
CA GLU A 67 -4.84 -11.16 -61.08
C GLU A 67 -5.51 -10.76 -59.77
N ILE A 68 -6.80 -10.47 -59.86
CA ILE A 68 -7.57 -9.87 -58.79
C ILE A 68 -7.87 -10.91 -57.72
N GLN A 69 -8.15 -12.14 -58.13
CA GLN A 69 -8.41 -13.22 -57.19
C GLN A 69 -7.13 -13.63 -56.45
N PHE A 70 -6.01 -13.72 -57.16
CA PHE A 70 -4.71 -13.96 -56.55
C PHE A 70 -4.33 -12.82 -55.59
N HIS A 71 -4.50 -11.55 -55.99
CA HIS A 71 -4.25 -10.40 -55.12
C HIS A 71 -5.08 -10.45 -53.82
N ARG A 72 -6.39 -10.74 -53.94
CA ARG A 72 -7.29 -10.85 -52.79
C ARG A 72 -6.91 -12.00 -51.87
N PHE A 73 -6.54 -13.14 -52.45
CA PHE A 73 -6.07 -14.29 -51.72
C PHE A 73 -4.76 -13.99 -50.97
N ALA A 74 -3.77 -13.40 -51.65
CA ALA A 74 -2.49 -13.01 -51.09
C ALA A 74 -2.65 -11.97 -49.96
N LEU A 75 -3.49 -10.96 -50.18
CA LEU A 75 -3.80 -9.94 -49.18
C LEU A 75 -4.51 -10.52 -47.95
N PHE A 76 -5.43 -11.46 -48.17
CA PHE A 76 -6.12 -12.17 -47.08
C PHE A 76 -5.15 -13.02 -46.25
N PHE A 77 -4.32 -13.84 -46.90
CA PHE A 77 -3.33 -14.67 -46.21
C PHE A 77 -2.33 -13.84 -45.42
N ARG A 78 -1.77 -12.79 -46.03
CA ARG A 78 -0.77 -11.90 -45.40
C ARG A 78 -1.30 -11.11 -44.20
N ARG A 79 -2.61 -10.96 -44.07
CA ARG A 79 -3.22 -10.17 -42.99
C ARG A 79 -2.97 -10.81 -41.62
N ASP A 80 -3.00 -12.14 -41.55
CA ASP A 80 -2.76 -12.93 -40.34
C ASP A 80 -2.45 -14.38 -40.73
N PHE A 81 -1.25 -14.62 -41.24
CA PHE A 81 -0.84 -15.94 -41.71
C PHE A 81 -0.64 -16.92 -40.54
N GLU A 82 -0.39 -16.43 -39.32
CA GLU A 82 -0.26 -17.24 -38.11
C GLU A 82 -1.58 -17.92 -37.74
N SER A 83 -2.70 -17.19 -37.78
CA SER A 83 -4.04 -17.78 -37.62
C SER A 83 -4.37 -18.80 -38.71
N VAL A 84 -3.88 -18.60 -39.95
CA VAL A 84 -4.05 -19.57 -41.04
C VAL A 84 -3.24 -20.84 -40.78
N ILE A 85 -2.00 -20.72 -40.30
CA ILE A 85 -1.15 -21.86 -39.92
C ILE A 85 -1.87 -22.70 -38.85
N LEU A 86 -2.34 -22.06 -37.78
CA LEU A 86 -3.06 -22.72 -36.68
C LEU A 86 -4.34 -23.40 -37.17
N TRP A 87 -5.14 -22.72 -37.99
CA TRP A 87 -6.39 -23.25 -38.51
C TRP A 87 -6.20 -24.43 -39.48
N THR A 88 -5.15 -24.38 -40.30
CA THR A 88 -4.84 -25.45 -41.26
C THR A 88 -3.97 -26.57 -40.70
N ASN A 89 -3.47 -26.42 -39.46
CA ASN A 89 -2.45 -27.29 -38.87
C ASN A 89 -1.27 -27.51 -39.82
N ALA A 90 -0.73 -26.41 -40.34
CA ALA A 90 0.37 -26.43 -41.29
C ALA A 90 1.73 -26.45 -40.59
N SER A 91 2.70 -27.14 -41.16
CA SER A 91 4.07 -27.21 -40.62
C SER A 91 4.93 -26.00 -41.01
N SER A 92 4.51 -25.22 -42.00
CA SER A 92 5.21 -24.02 -42.47
C SER A 92 4.24 -22.98 -43.03
N VAL A 93 4.73 -21.75 -43.22
CA VAL A 93 3.97 -20.66 -43.87
C VAL A 93 3.56 -21.05 -45.30
N SER A 94 4.47 -21.67 -46.05
CA SER A 94 4.22 -22.18 -47.41
C SER A 94 3.13 -23.26 -47.45
N ASP A 95 3.16 -24.21 -46.50
CA ASP A 95 2.14 -25.26 -46.40
C ASP A 95 0.77 -24.67 -46.02
N ALA A 96 0.73 -23.68 -45.11
CA ALA A 96 -0.50 -22.98 -44.74
C ALA A 96 -1.12 -22.24 -45.93
N PHE A 97 -0.27 -21.61 -46.76
CA PHE A 97 -0.68 -20.89 -47.97
C PHE A 97 -1.38 -21.85 -48.97
N ILE A 98 -0.77 -23.02 -49.22
CA ILE A 98 -1.34 -24.05 -50.11
C ILE A 98 -2.61 -24.67 -49.51
N LYS A 99 -2.61 -25.02 -48.22
CA LYS A 99 -3.77 -25.61 -47.54
C LYS A 99 -4.96 -24.66 -47.53
N LEU A 100 -4.73 -23.37 -47.29
CA LEU A 100 -5.76 -22.34 -47.42
C LEU A 100 -6.31 -22.32 -48.84
N PHE A 101 -5.45 -22.26 -49.86
CA PHE A 101 -5.86 -22.25 -51.26
C PHE A 101 -6.72 -23.48 -51.61
N ARG A 102 -6.26 -24.68 -51.27
CA ARG A 102 -6.99 -25.94 -51.53
C ARG A 102 -8.36 -25.97 -50.85
N LYS A 103 -8.46 -25.48 -49.61
CA LYS A 103 -9.74 -25.39 -48.89
C LYS A 103 -10.73 -24.42 -49.56
N LEU A 104 -10.25 -23.40 -50.27
CA LEU A 104 -11.10 -22.48 -51.05
C LEU A 104 -11.45 -23.01 -52.44
N HIS A 105 -10.48 -23.65 -53.09
CA HIS A 105 -10.55 -24.03 -54.49
C HIS A 105 -11.26 -25.38 -54.70
N ASN A 106 -11.10 -26.32 -53.77
CA ASN A 106 -11.53 -27.72 -53.98
C ASN A 106 -12.86 -28.07 -53.29
N ASN A 107 -13.37 -27.19 -52.43
CA ASN A 107 -14.65 -27.38 -51.72
C ASN A 107 -15.82 -26.69 -52.44
N SER A 108 -17.05 -27.15 -52.20
CA SER A 108 -18.25 -26.44 -52.67
C SER A 108 -18.29 -25.02 -52.09
N PHE A 109 -18.88 -24.05 -52.81
CA PHE A 109 -18.94 -22.66 -52.35
C PHE A 109 -19.55 -22.49 -50.96
N LYS A 110 -20.58 -23.30 -50.64
CA LYS A 110 -21.20 -23.33 -49.33
C LYS A 110 -20.20 -23.75 -48.25
N ASN A 111 -19.44 -24.81 -48.50
CA ASN A 111 -18.42 -25.31 -47.57
C ASN A 111 -17.24 -24.34 -47.44
N ALA A 112 -16.76 -23.76 -48.54
CA ALA A 112 -15.70 -22.75 -48.53
C ALA A 112 -16.13 -21.49 -47.75
N LYS A 113 -17.39 -21.07 -47.88
CA LYS A 113 -17.97 -19.95 -47.13
C LYS A 113 -18.04 -20.24 -45.63
N GLU A 114 -18.43 -21.45 -45.24
CA GLU A 114 -18.47 -21.86 -43.82
C GLU A 114 -17.05 -21.95 -43.22
N GLU A 115 -16.10 -22.53 -43.95
CA GLU A 115 -14.70 -22.66 -43.52
C GLU A 115 -14.01 -21.31 -43.34
N LEU A 116 -14.24 -20.36 -44.25
CA LEU A 116 -13.71 -19.01 -44.12
C LEU A 116 -14.39 -18.18 -43.03
N HIS A 117 -15.67 -18.42 -42.76
CA HIS A 117 -16.32 -17.79 -41.61
C HIS A 117 -15.69 -18.25 -40.29
N LYS A 118 -15.31 -19.53 -40.17
CA LYS A 118 -14.55 -20.04 -39.00
C LYS A 118 -13.18 -19.37 -38.89
N LEU A 119 -12.45 -19.23 -40.00
CA LEU A 119 -11.15 -18.55 -40.02
C LEU A 119 -11.28 -17.07 -39.63
N PHE A 120 -12.35 -16.38 -40.06
CA PHE A 120 -12.65 -15.01 -39.62
C PHE A 120 -12.93 -14.94 -38.11
N LEU A 121 -13.72 -15.87 -37.56
CA LEU A 121 -13.96 -15.92 -36.11
C LEU A 121 -12.67 -16.21 -35.33
N LEU A 122 -11.77 -17.02 -35.86
CA LEU A 122 -10.45 -17.26 -35.28
C LEU A 122 -9.55 -16.01 -35.33
N TYR A 123 -9.59 -15.27 -36.44
CA TYR A 123 -8.92 -13.97 -36.54
C TYR A 123 -9.44 -12.99 -35.48
N GLU A 124 -10.76 -12.88 -35.30
CA GLU A 124 -11.34 -12.02 -34.26
C GLU A 124 -11.03 -12.52 -32.84
N LEU A 125 -10.87 -13.83 -32.62
CA LEU A 125 -10.39 -14.40 -31.35
C LEU A 125 -8.94 -14.01 -31.04
N ASN A 126 -8.07 -13.98 -32.07
CA ASN A 126 -6.63 -13.71 -31.92
C ASN A 126 -6.28 -12.21 -31.97
N LYS A 127 -7.17 -11.39 -32.52
CA LYS A 127 -7.05 -9.92 -32.48
C LYS A 127 -7.06 -9.46 -31.03
N LYS A 128 -5.99 -8.81 -30.57
CA LYS A 128 -5.98 -8.12 -29.27
C LYS A 128 -7.05 -7.01 -29.31
N GLY A 129 -8.22 -7.24 -28.74
CA GLY A 129 -9.29 -6.25 -28.74
C GLY A 129 -10.57 -6.66 -28.00
N GLU A 130 -10.94 -5.78 -27.06
CA GLU A 130 -12.22 -5.64 -26.35
C GLU A 130 -12.77 -6.89 -25.64
N GLY A 131 -12.40 -7.00 -24.36
CA GLY A 131 -12.86 -8.01 -23.42
C GLY A 131 -11.74 -8.42 -22.48
N ARG A 132 -12.03 -8.57 -21.19
CA ARG A 132 -11.08 -9.15 -20.23
C ARG A 132 -11.05 -10.66 -20.47
N SER A 133 -9.86 -11.21 -20.63
CA SER A 133 -9.69 -12.65 -20.74
C SER A 133 -9.47 -13.26 -19.35
N PHE A 134 -10.24 -14.30 -19.06
CA PHE A 134 -10.14 -15.04 -17.80
C PHE A 134 -9.82 -16.50 -18.13
N GLU A 135 -8.82 -17.06 -17.46
CA GLU A 135 -8.46 -18.48 -17.54
C GLU A 135 -9.00 -19.22 -16.33
N ILE A 136 -9.56 -20.41 -16.57
CA ILE A 136 -10.27 -21.23 -15.58
C ILE A 136 -9.90 -22.69 -15.80
N LYS A 137 -9.76 -23.46 -14.71
CA LYS A 137 -9.50 -24.91 -14.79
C LYS A 137 -10.72 -25.71 -14.38
N TYR A 138 -11.04 -26.75 -15.15
CA TYR A 138 -12.20 -27.62 -14.98
C TYR A 138 -11.80 -29.11 -15.05
N ARG A 139 -12.47 -30.00 -14.30
CA ARG A 139 -12.25 -31.47 -14.37
C ARG A 139 -13.57 -32.23 -14.51
N GLY A 140 -13.80 -32.90 -15.63
CA GLY A 140 -15.02 -33.70 -15.79
C GLY A 140 -15.03 -34.56 -17.06
N ARG A 141 -15.86 -35.61 -17.03
CA ARG A 141 -16.02 -36.58 -18.13
C ARG A 141 -16.90 -36.05 -19.28
N GLY A 142 -17.49 -34.86 -19.12
CA GLY A 142 -18.45 -34.30 -20.09
C GLY A 142 -17.83 -34.09 -21.48
N SER A 143 -18.62 -34.26 -22.52
CA SER A 143 -18.15 -34.18 -23.90
C SER A 143 -18.05 -32.74 -24.38
N LEU A 144 -16.86 -32.31 -24.83
CA LEU A 144 -16.70 -31.03 -25.53
C LEU A 144 -17.48 -30.98 -26.87
N ARG A 145 -17.81 -32.14 -27.46
CA ARG A 145 -18.46 -32.20 -28.77
C ARG A 145 -19.89 -31.66 -28.77
N ASN A 146 -20.57 -31.67 -27.62
CA ASN A 146 -21.99 -31.35 -27.52
C ASN A 146 -22.25 -29.94 -26.97
N ILE A 147 -21.22 -29.14 -26.70
CA ILE A 147 -21.39 -27.82 -26.10
C ILE A 147 -21.92 -26.82 -27.14
N LYS A 148 -23.12 -26.31 -26.91
CA LYS A 148 -23.80 -25.37 -27.81
C LYS A 148 -23.76 -23.96 -27.23
N GLY A 149 -23.33 -22.99 -28.04
CA GLY A 149 -23.28 -21.59 -27.60
C GLY A 149 -24.64 -20.96 -27.28
N THR A 150 -25.74 -21.58 -27.73
CA THR A 150 -27.12 -21.13 -27.46
C THR A 150 -27.43 -21.10 -25.97
N ILE A 151 -26.83 -22.01 -25.20
CA ILE A 151 -26.99 -22.11 -23.74
C ILE A 151 -26.43 -20.86 -23.06
N PHE A 152 -25.31 -20.32 -23.55
CA PHE A 152 -24.70 -19.12 -23.01
C PHE A 152 -25.40 -17.84 -23.52
N SER A 153 -25.73 -17.78 -24.81
CA SER A 153 -26.31 -16.57 -25.41
C SER A 153 -27.72 -16.25 -24.90
N GLY A 154 -28.57 -17.27 -24.69
CA GLY A 154 -29.92 -17.06 -24.14
C GLY A 154 -29.88 -16.53 -22.71
N MET A 155 -29.02 -17.13 -21.88
CA MET A 155 -28.83 -16.71 -20.49
C MET A 155 -28.27 -15.28 -20.40
N LEU A 156 -27.24 -14.95 -21.17
CA LEU A 156 -26.64 -13.60 -21.16
C LEU A 156 -27.63 -12.53 -21.65
N SER A 157 -28.43 -12.83 -22.70
CA SER A 157 -29.45 -11.90 -23.21
C SER A 157 -30.57 -11.63 -22.20
N SER A 158 -30.99 -12.64 -21.43
CA SER A 158 -32.05 -12.49 -20.43
C SER A 158 -31.68 -11.63 -19.22
N LYS A 159 -30.39 -11.40 -18.99
CA LYS A 159 -29.86 -10.72 -17.80
C LYS A 159 -29.21 -9.37 -18.09
N HIS A 160 -29.18 -8.95 -19.35
CA HIS A 160 -28.53 -7.72 -19.78
C HIS A 160 -29.51 -6.83 -20.55
N GLU A 161 -30.05 -5.81 -19.88
CA GLU A 161 -31.15 -4.98 -20.40
C GLU A 161 -30.81 -4.25 -21.70
N ASN A 162 -29.53 -3.85 -21.88
CA ASN A 162 -29.07 -3.06 -23.03
C ASN A 162 -28.20 -3.83 -24.03
N ALA A 163 -28.14 -5.17 -23.95
CA ALA A 163 -27.33 -5.96 -24.88
C ALA A 163 -28.00 -7.29 -25.24
N SER A 164 -27.98 -7.64 -26.53
CA SER A 164 -28.44 -8.96 -27.01
C SER A 164 -27.26 -9.84 -27.40
N TYR A 165 -27.33 -11.12 -27.04
CA TYR A 165 -26.33 -12.11 -27.36
C TYR A 165 -26.89 -13.16 -28.32
N SER A 166 -26.10 -13.48 -29.34
CA SER A 166 -26.34 -14.56 -30.29
C SER A 166 -25.11 -15.46 -30.37
N THR A 167 -25.24 -16.67 -30.92
CA THR A 167 -24.12 -17.60 -31.07
C THR A 167 -23.90 -17.94 -32.53
N SER A 168 -22.64 -18.13 -32.91
CA SER A 168 -22.28 -18.80 -34.17
C SER A 168 -22.05 -20.30 -33.90
N LYS A 169 -21.88 -21.11 -34.96
CA LYS A 169 -21.56 -22.54 -34.82
C LYS A 169 -20.22 -22.72 -34.08
N THR A 170 -20.21 -23.59 -33.08
CA THR A 170 -19.00 -24.07 -32.40
C THR A 170 -18.05 -24.69 -33.43
N PHE A 171 -16.74 -24.44 -33.30
CA PHE A 171 -15.72 -25.00 -34.19
C PHE A 171 -14.47 -25.41 -33.41
N ASN A 172 -13.66 -26.32 -33.99
CA ASN A 172 -12.43 -26.80 -33.36
C ASN A 172 -11.19 -26.19 -34.04
N VAL A 173 -10.16 -25.93 -33.24
CA VAL A 173 -8.81 -25.51 -33.69
C VAL A 173 -7.78 -26.32 -32.91
N GLY A 174 -7.07 -27.23 -33.57
CA GLY A 174 -6.24 -28.21 -32.88
C GLY A 174 -7.05 -29.06 -31.90
N THR A 175 -6.62 -29.12 -30.64
CA THR A 175 -7.31 -29.79 -29.53
C THR A 175 -8.42 -28.95 -28.89
N ASP A 176 -8.61 -27.72 -29.36
CA ASP A 176 -9.47 -26.75 -28.69
C ASP A 176 -10.84 -26.64 -29.34
N THR A 177 -11.87 -26.53 -28.51
CA THR A 177 -13.24 -26.25 -28.92
C THR A 177 -13.56 -24.78 -28.63
N ILE A 178 -13.92 -24.03 -29.67
CA ILE A 178 -14.23 -22.59 -29.60
C ILE A 178 -15.74 -22.38 -29.73
N VAL A 179 -16.33 -21.73 -28.72
CA VAL A 179 -17.72 -21.29 -28.71
C VAL A 179 -17.76 -19.77 -28.93
N PRO A 180 -18.10 -19.30 -30.15
CA PRO A 180 -18.21 -17.89 -30.48
C PRO A 180 -19.58 -17.31 -30.07
N LEU A 181 -19.55 -16.20 -29.34
CA LEU A 181 -20.70 -15.40 -28.95
C LEU A 181 -20.63 -14.04 -29.63
N CYS A 182 -21.78 -13.50 -30.02
CA CYS A 182 -21.89 -12.22 -30.72
C CYS A 182 -22.80 -11.30 -29.88
N LYS A 183 -22.20 -10.27 -29.29
CA LYS A 183 -22.86 -9.25 -28.47
C LYS A 183 -23.23 -8.06 -29.36
N LYS A 184 -24.50 -7.67 -29.36
CA LYS A 184 -24.99 -6.43 -29.94
C LYS A 184 -25.38 -5.47 -28.83
N SER A 185 -24.69 -4.33 -28.74
CA SER A 185 -24.89 -3.28 -27.75
C SER A 185 -24.63 -1.92 -28.42
N GLU A 186 -25.48 -0.92 -28.19
CA GLU A 186 -25.28 0.46 -28.70
C GLU A 186 -24.99 0.55 -30.22
N GLY A 187 -25.65 -0.28 -31.02
CA GLY A 187 -25.44 -0.32 -32.48
C GLY A 187 -24.11 -0.95 -32.92
N LYS A 188 -23.25 -1.41 -32.00
CA LYS A 188 -22.00 -2.12 -32.28
C LYS A 188 -22.17 -3.63 -32.11
N THR A 189 -21.49 -4.39 -32.96
CA THR A 189 -21.41 -5.87 -32.88
C THR A 189 -20.01 -6.27 -32.45
N VAL A 190 -19.90 -6.96 -31.31
CA VAL A 190 -18.63 -7.40 -30.72
C VAL A 190 -18.61 -8.92 -30.58
N TYR A 191 -17.53 -9.54 -31.04
CA TYR A 191 -17.34 -10.99 -30.91
C TYR A 191 -16.66 -11.33 -29.58
N LYS A 192 -17.25 -12.27 -28.85
CA LYS A 192 -16.80 -12.83 -27.57
C LYS A 192 -16.59 -14.33 -27.74
N PHE A 193 -15.76 -14.94 -26.89
CA PHE A 193 -15.35 -16.32 -27.11
C PHE A 193 -15.18 -17.08 -25.81
N ILE A 194 -15.55 -18.36 -25.84
CA ILE A 194 -15.22 -19.34 -24.82
C ILE A 194 -14.39 -20.44 -25.50
N ARG A 195 -13.12 -20.58 -25.12
CA ARG A 195 -12.20 -21.60 -25.63
C ARG A 195 -12.04 -22.70 -24.59
N PHE A 196 -12.26 -23.94 -25.00
CA PHE A 196 -12.07 -25.13 -24.19
C PHE A 196 -10.89 -25.94 -24.70
N THR A 197 -9.94 -26.29 -23.85
CA THR A 197 -8.77 -27.12 -24.18
C THR A 197 -8.79 -28.37 -23.31
N ARG A 198 -8.87 -29.56 -23.90
CA ARG A 198 -8.86 -30.82 -23.12
C ARG A 198 -7.44 -31.37 -23.00
N ASN A 199 -6.99 -31.49 -21.74
CA ASN A 199 -5.73 -32.13 -21.34
C ASN A 199 -6.08 -33.30 -20.42
N ASN A 200 -6.17 -34.51 -20.97
CA ASN A 200 -6.63 -35.72 -20.25
C ASN A 200 -8.01 -35.53 -19.60
N ASN A 201 -8.08 -35.63 -18.27
CA ASN A 201 -9.30 -35.41 -17.48
C ASN A 201 -9.55 -33.93 -17.13
N LYS A 202 -8.66 -33.01 -17.54
CA LYS A 202 -8.78 -31.57 -17.31
C LYS A 202 -9.29 -30.86 -18.58
N ILE A 203 -10.16 -29.88 -18.41
CA ILE A 203 -10.58 -28.93 -19.44
C ILE A 203 -10.13 -27.55 -18.96
N LEU A 204 -9.27 -26.88 -19.72
CA LEU A 204 -8.95 -25.47 -19.49
C LEU A 204 -9.95 -24.62 -20.27
N VAL A 205 -10.48 -23.58 -19.63
CA VAL A 205 -11.44 -22.67 -20.24
C VAL A 205 -10.88 -21.26 -20.25
N LYS A 206 -10.81 -20.65 -21.43
CA LYS A 206 -10.48 -19.23 -21.59
C LYS A 206 -11.71 -18.48 -22.08
N ILE A 207 -12.17 -17.51 -21.29
CA ILE A 207 -13.39 -16.73 -21.56
C ILE A 207 -13.01 -15.29 -21.89
N SER A 208 -13.55 -14.74 -22.97
CA SER A 208 -13.46 -13.32 -23.33
C SER A 208 -14.82 -12.64 -23.16
N VAL A 209 -14.95 -11.72 -22.19
CA VAL A 209 -16.17 -10.99 -21.83
C VAL A 209 -15.86 -9.58 -21.33
N ASP A 210 -16.85 -8.69 -21.23
CA ASP A 210 -16.63 -7.29 -20.87
C ASP A 210 -16.61 -7.05 -19.36
N SER A 211 -17.28 -7.90 -18.57
CA SER A 211 -17.44 -7.70 -17.13
C SER A 211 -17.29 -8.97 -16.29
N PRO A 212 -16.94 -8.84 -14.99
CA PRO A 212 -16.98 -9.95 -14.04
C PRO A 212 -18.37 -10.58 -13.88
N LYS A 213 -19.45 -9.80 -14.10
CA LYS A 213 -20.83 -10.31 -14.04
C LYS A 213 -21.10 -11.30 -15.17
N GLU A 214 -20.74 -10.94 -16.39
CA GLU A 214 -20.82 -11.84 -17.57
C GLU A 214 -19.96 -13.09 -17.37
N LEU A 215 -18.75 -12.91 -16.82
CA LEU A 215 -17.87 -14.03 -16.49
C LEU A 215 -18.52 -15.03 -15.54
N ASN A 216 -19.07 -14.55 -14.41
CA ASN A 216 -19.67 -15.41 -13.39
C ASN A 216 -20.89 -16.18 -13.93
N LEU A 217 -21.67 -15.55 -14.79
CA LEU A 217 -22.80 -16.15 -15.47
C LEU A 217 -22.37 -17.29 -16.41
N ILE A 218 -21.32 -17.08 -17.21
CA ILE A 218 -20.75 -18.12 -18.06
C ILE A 218 -20.14 -19.24 -17.21
N LYS A 219 -19.41 -18.91 -16.14
CA LYS A 219 -18.87 -19.89 -15.18
C LYS A 219 -19.99 -20.81 -14.67
N TYR A 220 -21.08 -20.24 -14.16
CA TYR A 220 -22.21 -21.01 -13.68
C TYR A 220 -22.73 -22.01 -14.72
N LYS A 221 -22.92 -21.58 -15.98
CA LYS A 221 -23.42 -22.46 -17.05
C LYS A 221 -22.42 -23.52 -17.53
N ILE A 222 -21.12 -23.25 -17.45
CA ILE A 222 -20.09 -24.25 -17.75
C ILE A 222 -20.04 -25.33 -16.66
N ALA A 223 -20.14 -24.92 -15.38
CA ALA A 223 -20.20 -25.85 -14.25
C ALA A 223 -21.43 -26.78 -14.34
N ASP A 224 -22.59 -26.18 -14.65
CA ASP A 224 -23.86 -26.87 -14.91
C ASP A 224 -23.71 -27.87 -16.07
N TYR A 225 -23.11 -27.46 -17.19
CA TYR A 225 -22.99 -28.31 -18.37
C TYR A 225 -22.12 -29.55 -18.18
N PHE A 226 -21.00 -29.41 -17.50
CA PHE A 226 -20.05 -30.52 -17.37
C PHE A 226 -20.23 -31.33 -16.07
N ASN A 227 -21.16 -30.93 -15.20
CA ASN A 227 -21.39 -31.52 -13.87
C ASN A 227 -20.12 -31.53 -12.99
N SER A 228 -19.36 -30.44 -12.98
CA SER A 228 -18.28 -30.28 -12.00
C SER A 228 -17.92 -28.81 -11.77
N TYR A 229 -16.93 -28.57 -10.93
CA TYR A 229 -16.59 -27.26 -10.39
C TYR A 229 -15.50 -26.57 -11.20
N LEU A 230 -15.57 -25.23 -11.23
CA LEU A 230 -14.58 -24.36 -11.84
C LEU A 230 -13.63 -23.86 -10.74
N ASP A 231 -12.31 -23.94 -10.98
CA ASP A 231 -11.24 -23.40 -10.14
C ASP A 231 -11.05 -24.03 -8.73
N THR A 232 -11.09 -25.36 -8.59
CA THR A 232 -10.77 -26.05 -7.31
C THR A 232 -9.45 -26.84 -7.39
N PRO A 233 -8.54 -26.75 -6.39
CA PRO A 233 -7.44 -27.68 -6.24
C PRO A 233 -7.96 -29.10 -5.97
N GLU A 234 -7.17 -30.10 -6.38
CA GLU A 234 -7.34 -31.55 -6.14
C GLU A 234 -7.66 -31.83 -4.65
N GLU A 235 -8.60 -32.71 -4.31
CA GLU A 235 -8.32 -34.13 -4.04
C GLU A 235 -9.62 -34.97 -4.05
N ALA A 236 -9.53 -36.22 -4.53
CA ALA A 236 -10.62 -37.19 -4.48
C ALA A 236 -10.58 -37.92 -3.13
N GLY A 237 -11.42 -37.51 -2.17
CA GLY A 237 -11.65 -38.26 -0.93
C GLY A 237 -12.76 -39.29 -1.09
N ASP A 238 -12.68 -40.42 -0.37
CA ASP A 238 -13.81 -41.33 -0.21
C ASP A 238 -14.80 -40.72 0.79
N PHE A 239 -15.93 -40.22 0.28
CA PHE A 239 -16.95 -39.54 1.09
C PHE A 239 -17.93 -40.49 1.78
N SER A 240 -17.78 -41.80 1.61
CA SER A 240 -18.72 -42.79 2.15
C SER A 240 -18.84 -42.73 3.68
N LYS A 241 -17.72 -42.48 4.38
CA LYS A 241 -17.67 -42.32 5.83
C LYS A 241 -18.37 -41.06 6.32
N PHE A 242 -18.13 -39.93 5.65
CA PHE A 242 -18.79 -38.66 5.96
C PHE A 242 -20.31 -38.72 5.70
N ILE A 243 -20.73 -39.38 4.62
CA ILE A 243 -22.15 -39.63 4.32
C ILE A 243 -22.78 -40.53 5.40
N GLY A 244 -22.06 -41.56 5.85
CA GLY A 244 -22.48 -42.40 6.98
C GLY A 244 -22.73 -41.56 8.24
N PHE A 245 -21.80 -40.66 8.56
CA PHE A 245 -21.93 -39.71 9.66
C PHE A 245 -23.14 -38.78 9.54
N LEU A 246 -23.49 -38.29 8.34
CA LEU A 246 -24.71 -37.49 8.17
C LEU A 246 -25.98 -38.29 8.48
N LYS A 247 -25.98 -39.62 8.31
CA LYS A 247 -27.15 -40.47 8.62
C LYS A 247 -27.23 -40.85 10.10
N THR A 248 -26.10 -41.10 10.74
CA THR A 248 -26.02 -41.51 12.15
C THR A 248 -25.96 -40.32 13.11
N GLY A 249 -25.46 -39.18 12.62
CA GLY A 249 -25.11 -38.00 13.40
C GLY A 249 -23.93 -38.19 14.34
N GLN A 250 -23.20 -39.30 14.24
CA GLN A 250 -22.09 -39.65 15.13
C GLN A 250 -20.97 -40.40 14.38
N SER A 251 -19.73 -40.05 14.69
CA SER A 251 -18.49 -40.75 14.32
C SER A 251 -17.64 -41.00 15.58
N ASN A 252 -16.39 -41.46 15.48
CA ASN A 252 -15.57 -41.73 16.67
C ASN A 252 -15.20 -40.44 17.43
N HIS A 253 -15.04 -39.32 16.72
CA HIS A 253 -14.59 -38.06 17.29
C HIS A 253 -15.66 -36.96 17.22
N PHE A 254 -16.71 -37.10 16.40
CA PHE A 254 -17.67 -36.03 16.12
C PHE A 254 -19.15 -36.41 16.33
N THR A 255 -19.96 -35.39 16.65
CA THR A 255 -21.42 -35.42 16.72
C THR A 255 -22.01 -34.30 15.86
N LEU A 256 -23.09 -34.60 15.15
CA LEU A 256 -23.87 -33.62 14.39
C LEU A 256 -24.86 -32.91 15.32
N ILE A 257 -24.63 -31.62 15.58
CA ILE A 257 -25.37 -30.85 16.61
C ILE A 257 -26.28 -29.74 16.04
N GLY A 258 -26.23 -29.46 14.74
CA GLY A 258 -26.91 -28.30 14.16
C GLY A 258 -27.17 -28.42 12.66
N ILE A 259 -28.37 -28.04 12.22
CA ILE A 259 -28.68 -27.72 10.82
C ILE A 259 -29.42 -26.39 10.79
N ASN A 260 -28.79 -25.33 10.28
CA ASN A 260 -29.37 -23.99 10.17
C ASN A 260 -29.75 -23.66 8.74
N TYR A 261 -30.89 -23.01 8.53
CA TYR A 261 -31.32 -22.50 7.22
C TYR A 261 -31.01 -21.01 7.09
N PHE A 262 -30.36 -20.61 6.01
CA PHE A 262 -30.15 -19.22 5.64
C PHE A 262 -30.31 -19.07 4.13
N ASP A 263 -31.25 -18.23 3.67
CA ASP A 263 -31.37 -17.79 2.28
C ASP A 263 -31.23 -18.90 1.22
N ASN A 264 -32.04 -19.98 1.34
CA ASN A 264 -32.02 -21.19 0.49
C ASN A 264 -30.75 -22.08 0.60
N GLU A 265 -29.95 -21.88 1.65
CA GLU A 265 -28.80 -22.72 1.99
C GLU A 265 -28.98 -23.37 3.38
N PHE A 266 -28.59 -24.64 3.50
CA PHE A 266 -28.49 -25.37 4.75
C PHE A 266 -27.05 -25.28 5.29
N LYS A 267 -26.89 -25.18 6.60
CA LYS A 267 -25.57 -25.13 7.26
C LYS A 267 -25.49 -26.23 8.31
N LEU A 268 -24.50 -27.11 8.18
CA LEU A 268 -24.24 -28.21 9.09
C LEU A 268 -23.22 -27.78 10.16
N SER A 269 -23.55 -28.04 11.42
CA SER A 269 -22.68 -27.79 12.58
C SER A 269 -22.27 -29.12 13.22
N ILE A 270 -20.97 -29.37 13.27
CA ILE A 270 -20.36 -30.58 13.83
C ILE A 270 -19.56 -30.21 15.07
N PHE A 271 -19.66 -31.00 16.14
CA PHE A 271 -18.96 -30.77 17.41
C PHE A 271 -18.20 -32.00 17.90
N PRO A 272 -17.08 -31.85 18.63
CA PRO A 272 -16.41 -32.98 19.27
C PRO A 272 -17.31 -33.65 20.32
N GLN A 273 -17.30 -34.97 20.39
CA GLN A 273 -18.15 -35.76 21.30
C GLN A 273 -18.00 -35.43 22.79
N ASN A 274 -16.88 -34.80 23.19
CA ASN A 274 -16.58 -34.51 24.60
C ASN A 274 -17.37 -33.33 25.20
N ASN A 275 -18.25 -32.68 24.43
CA ASN A 275 -19.10 -31.57 24.87
C ASN A 275 -20.54 -31.82 24.39
N ASN A 276 -21.41 -32.28 25.29
CA ASN A 276 -22.75 -32.75 24.91
C ASN A 276 -23.72 -31.61 24.56
N ASP A 277 -23.92 -31.39 23.26
CA ASP A 277 -25.12 -30.79 22.68
C ASP A 277 -25.90 -31.88 21.88
N LYS A 278 -27.22 -31.73 21.75
CA LYS A 278 -28.14 -32.77 21.23
C LYS A 278 -27.83 -33.19 19.78
N ASN A 279 -27.77 -34.50 19.52
CA ASN A 279 -27.63 -35.06 18.16
C ASN A 279 -28.89 -34.78 17.32
N ILE A 280 -28.74 -34.02 16.24
CA ILE A 280 -29.86 -33.65 15.36
C ILE A 280 -30.23 -34.78 14.39
N ALA A 281 -29.34 -35.74 14.11
CA ALA A 281 -29.67 -36.88 13.24
C ALA A 281 -30.79 -37.77 13.80
N SER A 282 -30.96 -37.78 15.13
CA SER A 282 -32.09 -38.44 15.82
C SER A 282 -33.43 -37.72 15.66
N TYR A 283 -33.47 -36.52 15.07
CA TYR A 283 -34.69 -35.75 14.87
C TYR A 283 -35.51 -36.31 13.69
N GLY A 284 -36.76 -36.69 13.95
CA GLY A 284 -37.62 -37.44 13.02
C GLY A 284 -37.71 -36.92 11.57
N PRO A 285 -37.82 -35.61 11.33
CA PRO A 285 -37.85 -35.04 9.97
C PRO A 285 -36.55 -35.26 9.17
N PHE A 286 -35.39 -35.15 9.81
CA PHE A 286 -34.11 -35.33 9.15
C PHE A 286 -33.80 -36.81 8.89
N ARG A 287 -34.14 -37.69 9.83
CA ARG A 287 -34.03 -39.15 9.65
C ARG A 287 -34.85 -39.65 8.46
N ARG A 288 -36.05 -39.09 8.22
CA ARG A 288 -36.86 -39.39 7.03
C ARG A 288 -36.17 -38.93 5.76
N LEU A 289 -35.68 -37.70 5.69
CA LEU A 289 -35.00 -37.13 4.52
C LEU A 289 -33.74 -37.93 4.13
N ALA A 290 -32.94 -38.36 5.11
CA ALA A 290 -31.69 -39.11 4.90
C ALA A 290 -31.92 -40.60 4.53
N SER A 291 -33.09 -41.14 4.88
CA SER A 291 -33.48 -42.53 4.59
C SER A 291 -33.98 -42.74 3.16
N THR A 292 -34.40 -41.68 2.46
CA THR A 292 -34.99 -41.74 1.11
C THR A 292 -33.96 -41.91 -0.02
N TYR A 293 -32.64 -41.80 0.26
CA TYR A 293 -31.59 -41.81 -0.77
C TYR A 293 -30.57 -42.94 -0.59
N SER A 294 -30.29 -43.68 -1.67
CA SER A 294 -29.33 -44.80 -1.69
C SER A 294 -27.86 -44.32 -1.58
N LYS A 295 -26.95 -45.21 -1.15
CA LYS A 295 -25.51 -44.89 -0.99
C LYS A 295 -24.87 -44.36 -2.30
N GLU A 296 -25.24 -44.93 -3.44
CA GLU A 296 -24.71 -44.55 -4.76
C GLU A 296 -25.26 -43.20 -5.25
N SER A 297 -26.48 -42.83 -4.87
CA SER A 297 -27.06 -41.53 -5.23
C SER A 297 -26.42 -40.38 -4.44
N ILE A 298 -26.04 -40.59 -3.18
CA ILE A 298 -25.47 -39.52 -2.32
C ILE A 298 -24.01 -39.23 -2.68
N GLY A 299 -23.22 -40.23 -3.12
CA GLY A 299 -21.82 -40.05 -3.52
C GLY A 299 -21.61 -39.12 -4.72
N ASN A 300 -22.63 -38.95 -5.58
CA ASN A 300 -22.62 -38.01 -6.70
C ASN A 300 -23.08 -36.58 -6.33
N LEU A 301 -23.46 -36.35 -5.07
CA LEU A 301 -24.14 -35.15 -4.57
C LEU A 301 -23.32 -34.35 -3.54
N VAL A 302 -22.05 -34.68 -3.36
CA VAL A 302 -21.19 -34.11 -2.31
C VAL A 302 -19.91 -33.60 -2.96
N SER A 303 -19.64 -32.30 -2.78
CA SER A 303 -18.38 -31.65 -3.17
C SER A 303 -17.87 -30.89 -1.97
N ILE A 304 -16.56 -30.71 -1.87
CA ILE A 304 -15.96 -29.74 -0.95
C ILE A 304 -15.53 -28.53 -1.77
N ARG A 305 -16.10 -27.35 -1.49
CA ARG A 305 -15.53 -26.08 -1.96
C ARG A 305 -14.96 -25.33 -0.77
N ILE A 306 -13.71 -24.90 -0.86
CA ILE A 306 -13.14 -23.88 0.01
C ILE A 306 -13.40 -22.54 -0.66
N ALA A 307 -14.18 -21.67 -0.02
CA ALA A 307 -14.44 -20.34 -0.53
C ALA A 307 -13.19 -19.46 -0.30
N ASP A 308 -12.29 -19.41 -1.28
CA ASP A 308 -11.12 -18.53 -1.29
C ASP A 308 -11.47 -17.09 -1.72
N LYS A 309 -12.68 -16.64 -1.39
CA LYS A 309 -12.97 -15.20 -1.42
C LYS A 309 -12.61 -14.69 -0.04
N GLU A 310 -11.77 -13.66 0.00
CA GLU A 310 -11.81 -12.62 1.04
C GLU A 310 -13.24 -12.03 1.11
N ILE A 311 -14.18 -12.80 1.62
CA ILE A 311 -15.37 -12.25 2.22
C ILE A 311 -14.87 -11.84 3.60
N ASN A 312 -15.08 -10.58 3.96
CA ASN A 312 -14.78 -9.98 5.27
C ASN A 312 -15.52 -10.65 6.46
N THR A 313 -15.86 -11.94 6.36
CA THR A 313 -16.44 -12.78 7.39
C THR A 313 -15.38 -13.76 7.92
N ARG A 314 -14.56 -13.25 8.86
CA ARG A 314 -14.01 -14.00 10.01
C ARG A 314 -13.55 -15.46 9.75
N ASN A 315 -12.53 -15.69 8.92
CA ASN A 315 -11.74 -16.94 8.88
C ASN A 315 -12.52 -18.25 9.14
N GLN A 316 -13.67 -18.40 8.50
CA GLN A 316 -14.47 -19.63 8.53
C GLN A 316 -14.04 -20.49 7.35
N ILE A 317 -13.72 -21.76 7.59
CA ILE A 317 -13.65 -22.70 6.47
C ILE A 317 -15.08 -23.13 6.20
N PHE A 318 -15.55 -22.77 5.03
CA PHE A 318 -16.75 -23.32 4.46
C PHE A 318 -16.38 -24.60 3.73
N VAL A 319 -16.97 -25.71 4.12
CA VAL A 319 -16.96 -26.96 3.35
C VAL A 319 -18.37 -27.10 2.79
N ASN A 320 -18.61 -26.54 1.60
CA ASN A 320 -19.95 -26.50 0.99
C ASN A 320 -20.23 -27.76 0.15
N PHE A 321 -21.21 -28.56 0.56
CA PHE A 321 -21.80 -29.69 -0.15
C PHE A 321 -22.97 -29.25 -1.02
N PHE A 322 -22.93 -29.53 -2.33
CA PHE A 322 -24.00 -29.19 -3.27
C PHE A 322 -24.66 -30.45 -3.80
N THR A 323 -25.97 -30.60 -3.54
CA THR A 323 -26.78 -31.63 -4.19
C THR A 323 -27.50 -31.06 -5.42
N PHE A 324 -27.62 -31.86 -6.48
CA PHE A 324 -28.18 -31.50 -7.78
C PHE A 324 -29.72 -31.62 -7.78
N LEU A 325 -30.47 -30.66 -7.22
CA LEU A 325 -31.91 -30.50 -7.54
C LEU A 325 -32.33 -29.04 -7.39
N THR A 326 -33.31 -28.64 -8.19
CA THR A 326 -33.82 -27.27 -8.43
C THR A 326 -34.39 -26.54 -7.21
N GLU A 327 -34.37 -27.14 -6.03
CA GLU A 327 -34.71 -26.51 -4.75
C GLU A 327 -33.67 -26.97 -3.72
N GLY A 328 -32.80 -26.05 -3.34
CA GLY A 328 -31.49 -26.33 -2.77
C GLY A 328 -31.49 -27.11 -1.47
N ILE A 329 -30.84 -28.27 -1.46
CA ILE A 329 -30.11 -28.75 -0.28
C ILE A 329 -28.63 -28.46 -0.54
N ILE A 330 -28.20 -27.30 -0.04
CA ILE A 330 -26.81 -26.85 0.02
C ILE A 330 -26.39 -27.03 1.46
N GLY A 331 -25.48 -27.93 1.82
CA GLY A 331 -25.01 -28.07 3.20
C GLY A 331 -23.62 -27.48 3.36
N ALA A 332 -23.39 -26.44 4.16
CA ALA A 332 -22.04 -26.02 4.51
C ALA A 332 -21.62 -26.66 5.84
N VAL A 333 -20.63 -27.56 5.88
CA VAL A 333 -19.91 -27.80 7.14
C VAL A 333 -19.13 -26.53 7.43
N THR A 334 -19.62 -25.80 8.42
CA THR A 334 -18.94 -24.59 8.86
C THR A 334 -17.95 -25.04 9.93
N LEU A 335 -16.71 -25.26 9.52
CA LEU A 335 -15.63 -25.29 10.49
C LEU A 335 -15.37 -23.84 10.83
N SER A 336 -16.05 -23.37 11.88
CA SER A 336 -15.58 -22.19 12.57
C SER A 336 -14.22 -22.55 13.16
N LEU A 337 -13.14 -22.38 12.39
CA LEU A 337 -11.77 -22.35 12.92
C LEU A 337 -11.65 -21.29 14.03
N ASP A 338 -12.56 -20.33 13.99
CA ASP A 338 -12.84 -19.31 14.97
C ASP A 338 -13.71 -19.79 16.16
N ASP A 339 -14.01 -21.10 16.30
CA ASP A 339 -14.56 -21.60 17.57
C ASP A 339 -13.57 -21.22 18.66
N ARG A 340 -14.05 -20.32 19.51
CA ARG A 340 -13.30 -19.50 20.46
C ARG A 340 -12.59 -20.33 21.54
N ARG A 341 -12.80 -21.65 21.48
CA ARG A 341 -12.37 -22.68 22.42
C ARG A 341 -11.12 -23.44 21.97
N LEU A 342 -10.80 -23.55 20.67
CA LEU A 342 -9.73 -24.42 20.16
C LEU A 342 -8.42 -23.66 19.79
N ASN A 343 -7.31 -24.00 20.47
CA ASN A 343 -5.94 -23.53 20.22
C ASN A 343 -5.28 -24.23 19.01
N LEU A 344 -4.05 -23.83 18.62
CA LEU A 344 -3.37 -24.39 17.44
C LEU A 344 -3.22 -25.92 17.51
N LYS A 345 -2.82 -26.46 18.67
CA LYS A 345 -2.69 -27.91 18.89
C LYS A 345 -4.05 -28.62 18.77
N GLU A 346 -5.11 -28.01 19.29
CA GLU A 346 -6.48 -28.53 19.20
C GLU A 346 -7.04 -28.44 17.77
N ARG A 347 -6.64 -27.43 16.98
CA ARG A 347 -6.99 -27.31 15.55
C ARG A 347 -6.25 -28.34 14.71
N THR A 348 -4.96 -28.57 14.98
CA THR A 348 -4.17 -29.63 14.32
C THR A 348 -4.75 -31.00 14.65
N LYS A 349 -5.07 -31.25 15.92
CA LYS A 349 -5.74 -32.48 16.35
C LYS A 349 -7.12 -32.63 15.70
N PHE A 350 -7.93 -31.57 15.66
CA PHE A 350 -9.22 -31.57 14.95
C PHE A 350 -9.07 -31.98 13.48
N LYS A 351 -8.05 -31.48 12.77
CA LYS A 351 -7.77 -31.89 11.38
C LYS A 351 -7.44 -33.37 11.28
N GLN A 352 -6.60 -33.87 12.19
CA GLN A 352 -6.22 -35.29 12.26
C GLN A 352 -7.43 -36.17 12.56
N ASP A 353 -8.24 -35.79 13.55
CA ASP A 353 -9.46 -36.51 13.95
C ASP A 353 -10.49 -36.50 12.80
N PHE A 354 -10.64 -35.38 12.08
CA PHE A 354 -11.52 -35.27 10.91
C PHE A 354 -11.03 -36.11 9.73
N ALA A 355 -9.73 -36.10 9.45
CA ALA A 355 -9.12 -36.94 8.43
C ALA A 355 -9.26 -38.44 8.79
N SER A 356 -9.12 -38.78 10.08
CA SER A 356 -9.29 -40.14 10.59
C SER A 356 -10.73 -40.64 10.46
N ASP A 357 -11.71 -39.80 10.81
CA ASP A 357 -13.13 -40.21 10.81
C ASP A 357 -13.75 -40.24 9.42
N PHE A 358 -13.29 -39.37 8.52
CA PHE A 358 -13.96 -39.12 7.25
C PHE A 358 -13.09 -39.38 6.02
N GLU A 359 -11.80 -39.70 6.19
CA GLU A 359 -10.83 -39.93 5.10
C GLU A 359 -10.69 -38.72 4.15
N ILE A 360 -10.92 -37.52 4.70
CA ILE A 360 -10.79 -36.24 4.01
C ILE A 360 -9.64 -35.45 4.65
N PRO A 361 -8.49 -35.30 3.96
CA PRO A 361 -7.33 -34.57 4.50
C PRO A 361 -7.58 -33.05 4.51
N LEU A 362 -8.05 -32.51 5.63
CA LEU A 362 -8.27 -31.06 5.79
C LEU A 362 -6.96 -30.23 5.83
N ASP A 363 -5.83 -30.88 6.02
CA ASP A 363 -4.50 -30.28 6.08
C ASP A 363 -3.92 -29.96 4.70
N THR A 364 -4.17 -30.79 3.68
CA THR A 364 -3.82 -30.50 2.27
C THR A 364 -4.74 -29.46 1.65
N LEU A 365 -5.98 -29.39 2.12
CA LEU A 365 -7.02 -28.53 1.58
C LEU A 365 -7.02 -27.12 2.21
N ILE A 366 -6.74 -26.98 3.51
CA ILE A 366 -6.67 -25.68 4.19
C ILE A 366 -5.25 -25.40 4.66
N ASN A 367 -4.58 -24.47 3.96
CA ASN A 367 -3.35 -23.88 4.45
C ASN A 367 -3.70 -22.91 5.59
N LEU A 368 -3.36 -23.29 6.82
CA LEU A 368 -3.42 -22.38 7.95
C LEU A 368 -2.13 -21.57 7.93
N ASP A 369 -2.05 -20.56 7.08
CA ASP A 369 -0.93 -19.64 7.15
C ASP A 369 -0.97 -18.98 8.53
N THR A 370 0.15 -19.09 9.25
CA THR A 370 0.36 -18.29 10.44
C THR A 370 0.21 -16.83 10.03
N ILE A 371 -0.81 -16.15 10.56
CA ILE A 371 -0.97 -14.70 10.36
C ILE A 371 0.36 -14.06 10.77
N ASP A 372 1.01 -13.39 9.83
CA ASP A 372 2.28 -12.72 10.09
C ASP A 372 2.11 -11.78 11.29
N GLU A 373 3.13 -11.72 12.14
CA GLU A 373 3.13 -10.85 13.31
C GLU A 373 2.87 -9.40 12.91
N SER A 374 3.34 -8.97 11.72
CA SER A 374 3.10 -7.63 11.21
C SER A 374 1.61 -7.32 11.05
N GLU A 375 0.82 -8.26 10.55
CA GLU A 375 -0.64 -8.14 10.41
C GLU A 375 -1.34 -8.19 11.78
N ILE A 376 -0.79 -8.91 12.76
CA ILE A 376 -1.29 -8.90 14.14
C ILE A 376 -1.04 -7.52 14.80
N TYR A 377 0.16 -6.95 14.68
CA TYR A 377 0.47 -5.60 15.17
C TYR A 377 -0.45 -4.57 14.50
N LYS A 378 -0.65 -4.70 13.19
CA LYS A 378 -1.54 -3.87 12.41
C LYS A 378 -2.98 -3.95 12.92
N LEU A 379 -3.53 -5.13 13.22
CA LEU A 379 -4.86 -5.26 13.83
C LEU A 379 -5.01 -4.48 15.15
N PHE A 380 -3.98 -4.45 15.99
CA PHE A 380 -3.99 -3.72 17.26
C PHE A 380 -3.75 -2.21 17.11
N LEU A 381 -3.06 -1.78 16.05
CA LEU A 381 -2.49 -0.43 15.96
C LEU A 381 -2.90 0.39 14.71
N GLN A 382 -3.53 -0.22 13.70
CA GLN A 382 -3.86 0.39 12.39
C GLN A 382 -5.19 1.15 12.37
N ASN A 383 -6.05 0.95 13.37
CA ASN A 383 -7.29 1.70 13.45
C ASN A 383 -7.30 2.48 14.75
N LEU A 384 -7.33 3.81 14.65
CA LEU A 384 -7.89 4.65 15.71
C LEU A 384 -9.39 4.76 15.46
N PRO A 385 -10.21 3.83 15.95
CA PRO A 385 -11.64 4.04 15.92
C PRO A 385 -11.97 5.25 16.81
N LYS A 386 -12.90 6.09 16.37
CA LYS A 386 -13.54 7.11 17.23
C LYS A 386 -14.27 6.49 18.44
N LYS A 387 -14.31 5.15 18.57
CA LYS A 387 -15.01 4.35 19.60
C LYS A 387 -14.18 3.11 20.00
N GLN A 388 -14.24 2.68 21.26
CA GLN A 388 -13.57 1.46 21.75
C GLN A 388 -13.88 0.22 20.87
N ARG A 389 -12.89 -0.67 20.67
CA ARG A 389 -13.07 -1.93 19.93
C ARG A 389 -12.88 -3.14 20.85
N ARG A 390 -13.83 -4.08 20.81
CA ARG A 390 -13.69 -5.41 21.42
C ARG A 390 -13.01 -6.36 20.42
N LEU A 391 -11.80 -6.80 20.74
CA LEU A 391 -11.04 -7.80 19.97
C LEU A 391 -10.99 -9.11 20.74
N GLN A 392 -10.88 -10.23 20.04
CA GLN A 392 -10.69 -11.53 20.68
C GLN A 392 -9.29 -12.05 20.41
N LEU A 393 -8.55 -12.36 21.46
CA LEU A 393 -7.20 -12.93 21.41
C LEU A 393 -7.29 -14.44 21.23
N ARG A 394 -6.89 -14.95 20.06
CA ARG A 394 -7.14 -16.36 19.67
C ARG A 394 -5.89 -17.17 19.34
N THR A 395 -4.76 -16.52 19.07
CA THR A 395 -3.48 -17.19 18.81
C THR A 395 -2.47 -16.83 19.89
N GLU A 396 -1.53 -17.74 20.19
CA GLU A 396 -0.43 -17.46 21.12
C GLU A 396 0.38 -16.23 20.69
N SER A 397 0.57 -16.03 19.38
CA SER A 397 1.22 -14.83 18.84
C SER A 397 0.41 -13.55 19.13
N SER A 398 -0.92 -13.57 18.96
CA SER A 398 -1.78 -12.41 19.27
C SER A 398 -1.80 -12.07 20.75
N ILE A 399 -1.78 -13.12 21.58
CA ILE A 399 -1.67 -13.10 23.03
C ILE A 399 -0.33 -12.45 23.39
N ARG A 400 0.80 -13.01 22.93
CA ARG A 400 2.16 -12.50 23.15
C ARG A 400 2.32 -11.04 22.71
N ILE A 401 1.83 -10.69 21.53
CA ILE A 401 1.89 -9.31 21.02
C ILE A 401 1.08 -8.38 21.91
N TYR A 402 -0.17 -8.73 22.24
CA TYR A 402 -0.98 -7.91 23.16
C TYR A 402 -0.30 -7.70 24.51
N LYS A 403 0.25 -8.76 25.11
CA LYS A 403 1.00 -8.65 26.37
C LYS A 403 2.24 -7.78 26.22
N SER A 404 3.01 -7.93 25.14
CA SER A 404 4.15 -7.07 24.87
C SER A 404 3.74 -5.60 24.76
N LEU A 405 2.65 -5.29 24.04
CA LEU A 405 2.12 -3.94 23.92
C LEU A 405 1.63 -3.38 25.28
N PHE A 406 1.05 -4.25 26.12
CA PHE A 406 0.56 -3.92 27.45
C PHE A 406 1.70 -3.69 28.45
N ASP A 407 2.65 -4.63 28.55
CA ASP A 407 3.79 -4.61 29.47
C ASP A 407 4.70 -3.42 29.17
N ASN A 408 4.73 -2.98 27.91
CA ASN A 408 5.41 -1.77 27.50
C ASN A 408 4.56 -0.49 27.58
N GLY A 409 3.34 -0.58 28.11
CA GLY A 409 2.47 0.56 28.43
C GLY A 409 1.88 1.27 27.21
N LEU A 410 1.96 0.69 26.01
CA LEU A 410 1.43 1.29 24.78
C LEU A 410 -0.11 1.24 24.76
N ILE A 411 -0.67 0.14 25.26
CA ILE A 411 -2.11 -0.07 25.39
C ILE A 411 -2.48 -0.27 26.85
N SER A 412 -3.71 0.11 27.20
CA SER A 412 -4.25 -0.08 28.54
C SER A 412 -5.34 -1.15 28.51
N PRO A 413 -5.49 -1.91 29.61
CA PRO A 413 -6.59 -2.85 29.72
C PRO A 413 -7.87 -2.05 29.97
N SER A 414 -8.94 -2.41 29.29
CA SER A 414 -10.28 -1.92 29.62
C SER A 414 -11.17 -3.15 29.82
N PHE A 415 -11.86 -3.17 30.95
CA PHE A 415 -12.78 -4.23 31.37
C PHE A 415 -14.18 -3.67 31.41
N ASP A 416 -15.18 -4.49 31.11
CA ASP A 416 -16.58 -4.12 31.31
C ASP A 416 -17.00 -4.44 32.75
N SER A 417 -17.84 -3.58 33.34
CA SER A 417 -18.22 -3.72 34.76
C SER A 417 -19.14 -4.91 35.06
N GLU A 418 -19.62 -5.62 34.04
CA GLU A 418 -20.57 -6.73 34.16
C GLU A 418 -19.94 -8.13 34.05
N ASP A 419 -18.62 -8.22 33.89
CA ASP A 419 -17.95 -9.46 33.50
C ASP A 419 -17.77 -10.47 34.67
N LYS A 420 -18.31 -11.69 34.53
CA LYS A 420 -18.40 -12.71 35.61
C LYS A 420 -17.25 -13.74 35.69
N GLY A 421 -16.26 -13.71 34.80
CA GLY A 421 -15.14 -14.67 34.82
C GLY A 421 -13.92 -14.26 33.99
N ALA A 422 -12.71 -14.66 34.40
CA ALA A 422 -11.47 -14.29 33.73
C ALA A 422 -10.46 -15.46 33.59
N TYR A 423 -9.59 -15.41 32.58
CA TYR A 423 -8.61 -16.45 32.21
C TYR A 423 -7.16 -15.95 32.39
N CYS A 424 -6.25 -16.72 33.03
CA CYS A 424 -4.81 -16.38 33.11
C CYS A 424 -4.15 -16.55 31.74
N PHE A 425 -3.37 -15.55 31.34
CA PHE A 425 -2.59 -15.53 30.11
C PHE A 425 -1.53 -16.62 30.01
N ASN A 426 -0.94 -17.02 31.13
CA ASN A 426 0.04 -18.10 31.20
C ASN A 426 -0.68 -19.45 30.99
N SER A 427 -0.50 -20.05 29.81
CA SER A 427 -1.07 -21.36 29.44
C SER A 427 -0.63 -22.50 30.36
N SER A 428 0.52 -22.33 31.02
CA SER A 428 1.08 -23.24 32.03
C SER A 428 0.61 -22.93 33.47
N CYS A 429 -0.23 -21.92 33.68
CA CYS A 429 -0.81 -21.64 34.99
C CYS A 429 -1.85 -22.69 35.37
N ARG A 430 -1.71 -23.26 36.57
CA ARG A 430 -2.65 -24.22 37.15
C ARG A 430 -4.09 -23.66 37.31
N LEU A 431 -4.24 -22.33 37.35
CA LEU A 431 -5.52 -21.61 37.42
C LEU A 431 -5.75 -20.85 36.11
N SER A 432 -5.90 -21.59 35.00
CA SER A 432 -6.14 -21.03 33.66
C SER A 432 -7.51 -20.34 33.52
N PHE A 433 -8.46 -20.65 34.40
CA PHE A 433 -9.79 -20.04 34.46
C PHE A 433 -10.21 -19.78 35.91
N GLN A 434 -10.72 -18.58 36.20
CA GLN A 434 -11.23 -18.19 37.51
C GLN A 434 -12.65 -17.59 37.38
N ARG A 435 -13.63 -18.19 38.06
CA ARG A 435 -14.99 -17.64 38.19
C ARG A 435 -14.97 -16.58 39.30
N LYS A 436 -15.20 -15.33 38.88
CA LYS A 436 -15.18 -14.08 39.66
C LYS A 436 -13.78 -13.60 40.13
N TRP A 437 -13.50 -12.32 39.86
CA TRP A 437 -13.02 -11.26 40.77
C TRP A 437 -12.56 -10.05 39.93
N ASN A 438 -12.68 -8.84 40.46
CA ASN A 438 -12.21 -7.56 39.87
C ASN A 438 -10.66 -7.44 39.87
N GLN A 439 -9.94 -8.53 39.59
CA GLN A 439 -8.49 -8.56 39.65
C GLN A 439 -7.86 -8.56 38.25
N LYS A 440 -6.91 -7.65 38.03
CA LYS A 440 -6.15 -7.53 36.77
C LYS A 440 -5.17 -8.67 36.53
N TYR A 441 -4.68 -9.28 37.61
CA TYR A 441 -3.61 -10.27 37.58
C TYR A 441 -4.05 -11.52 38.34
N CYS A 442 -3.66 -12.68 37.82
CA CYS A 442 -3.94 -13.95 38.44
C CYS A 442 -3.14 -14.08 39.73
N GLN A 443 -3.77 -14.58 40.80
CA GLN A 443 -3.11 -14.70 42.09
C GLN A 443 -1.96 -15.73 42.08
N ALA A 444 -2.05 -16.76 41.25
CA ALA A 444 -1.06 -17.85 41.16
C ALA A 444 0.12 -17.51 40.24
N CYS A 445 -0.16 -17.13 38.98
CA CYS A 445 0.87 -16.86 37.98
C CYS A 445 1.36 -15.40 37.98
N LYS A 446 0.65 -14.49 38.68
CA LYS A 446 0.77 -13.02 38.57
C LYS A 446 0.62 -12.45 37.14
N ASP A 447 0.26 -13.29 36.17
CA ASP A 447 0.03 -12.91 34.78
C ASP A 447 -1.36 -12.28 34.58
N LEU A 448 -1.59 -11.61 33.44
CA LEU A 448 -2.85 -10.92 33.15
C LEU A 448 -4.05 -11.86 33.07
N LEU A 449 -5.20 -11.35 33.52
CA LEU A 449 -6.50 -12.00 33.42
C LEU A 449 -7.37 -11.34 32.32
N PHE A 450 -8.08 -12.14 31.51
CA PHE A 450 -9.04 -11.63 30.51
C PHE A 450 -10.40 -12.28 30.64
N VAL A 451 -11.45 -11.51 30.36
CA VAL A 451 -12.82 -12.03 30.27
C VAL A 451 -13.02 -12.64 28.88
N ASP A 452 -13.45 -13.90 28.79
CA ASP A 452 -13.82 -14.57 27.53
C ASP A 452 -12.76 -14.57 26.40
N LYS A 453 -11.46 -14.40 26.73
CA LYS A 453 -10.39 -14.11 25.75
C LYS A 453 -10.65 -12.87 24.89
N LYS A 454 -11.54 -11.97 25.34
CA LYS A 454 -11.84 -10.70 24.70
C LYS A 454 -11.09 -9.59 25.44
N ILE A 455 -10.66 -8.60 24.68
CA ILE A 455 -10.00 -7.40 25.17
C ILE A 455 -10.68 -6.18 24.56
N ILE A 456 -10.71 -5.09 25.31
CA ILE A 456 -11.08 -3.78 24.79
C ILE A 456 -9.78 -3.03 24.49
N VAL A 457 -9.54 -2.73 23.22
CA VAL A 457 -8.47 -1.82 22.81
C VAL A 457 -9.05 -0.41 22.82
N SER A 458 -8.67 0.36 23.83
CA SER A 458 -8.99 1.78 23.94
C SER A 458 -8.20 2.60 22.92
N THR A 459 -8.56 3.88 22.75
CA THR A 459 -7.82 4.84 21.94
C THR A 459 -6.34 4.87 22.35
N ILE A 460 -5.43 4.76 21.38
CA ILE A 460 -3.99 4.87 21.63
C ILE A 460 -3.67 6.35 21.85
N GLU A 461 -3.23 6.68 23.06
CA GLU A 461 -2.85 8.04 23.40
C GLU A 461 -1.47 8.37 22.85
N GLU A 462 -1.31 9.50 22.15
CA GLU A 462 -0.01 9.99 21.65
C GLU A 462 1.06 10.01 22.75
N LYS A 463 0.66 10.36 23.97
CA LYS A 463 1.53 10.33 25.15
C LYS A 463 2.11 8.95 25.43
N LYS A 464 1.29 7.89 25.36
CA LYS A 464 1.71 6.50 25.59
C LYS A 464 2.64 6.01 24.48
N VAL A 465 2.39 6.42 23.23
CA VAL A 465 3.30 6.12 22.12
C VAL A 465 4.67 6.78 22.32
N ALA A 466 4.71 8.04 22.76
CA ALA A 466 5.96 8.73 23.07
C ALA A 466 6.68 8.08 24.26
N GLU A 467 5.95 7.70 25.31
CA GLU A 467 6.51 6.97 26.47
C GLU A 467 7.14 5.65 26.08
N PHE A 468 6.41 4.85 25.30
CA PHE A 468 6.86 3.60 24.72
C PHE A 468 8.12 3.81 23.87
N THR A 469 8.08 4.74 22.92
CA THR A 469 9.19 5.01 21.99
C THR A 469 10.45 5.40 22.76
N HIS A 470 10.32 6.27 23.77
CA HIS A 470 11.42 6.68 24.63
C HIS A 470 12.03 5.48 25.37
N LYS A 471 11.20 4.66 26.03
CA LYS A 471 11.65 3.46 26.76
C LYS A 471 12.40 2.50 25.85
N MET A 472 11.84 2.21 24.66
CA MET A 472 12.42 1.28 23.72
C MET A 472 13.74 1.80 23.14
N CYS A 473 13.83 3.07 22.73
CA CYS A 473 15.09 3.64 22.25
C CYS A 473 16.21 3.52 23.30
N LEU A 474 15.92 3.81 24.58
CA LEU A 474 16.90 3.63 25.65
C LEU A 474 17.32 2.17 25.81
N GLY A 475 16.37 1.23 25.77
CA GLY A 475 16.65 -0.22 25.81
C GLY A 475 17.51 -0.72 24.65
N LEU A 476 17.44 -0.05 23.49
CA LEU A 476 18.25 -0.32 22.30
C LEU A 476 19.65 0.35 22.34
N GLY A 477 20.02 0.98 23.46
CA GLY A 477 21.29 1.71 23.58
C GLY A 477 21.32 3.04 22.81
N ILE A 478 20.16 3.57 22.41
CA ILE A 478 20.03 4.85 21.72
C ILE A 478 19.70 5.92 22.76
N GLN A 479 20.47 7.00 22.77
CA GLN A 479 20.15 8.13 23.66
C GLN A 479 18.83 8.76 23.22
N ALA A 480 17.80 8.70 24.07
CA ALA A 480 16.50 9.28 23.78
C ALA A 480 16.03 10.16 24.94
N GLU A 481 15.26 11.19 24.61
CA GLU A 481 14.57 12.02 25.60
C GLU A 481 13.15 12.32 25.12
N ARG A 482 12.27 12.53 26.09
CA ARG A 482 10.83 12.72 25.89
C ARG A 482 10.41 14.09 26.40
N PHE A 483 9.54 14.77 25.65
CA PHE A 483 9.00 16.07 26.05
C PHE A 483 7.63 16.39 25.46
N GLU A 484 6.92 17.31 26.12
CA GLU A 484 5.59 17.80 25.72
C GLU A 484 5.70 19.23 25.18
N LYS A 485 4.93 19.52 24.14
CA LYS A 485 4.93 20.80 23.42
C LYS A 485 3.53 21.26 23.13
N LYS A 486 3.35 22.59 22.99
CA LYS A 486 2.14 23.16 22.43
C LYS A 486 2.41 23.62 21.00
N LEU A 487 1.50 23.27 20.10
CA LEU A 487 1.43 23.72 18.72
C LEU A 487 0.02 24.23 18.46
N LEU A 488 -0.17 25.54 18.30
CA LEU A 488 -1.48 26.14 18.06
C LEU A 488 -2.59 25.59 18.99
N GLY A 489 -2.28 25.45 20.29
CA GLY A 489 -3.20 24.92 21.30
C GLY A 489 -3.25 23.39 21.43
N ARG A 490 -2.72 22.61 20.47
CA ARG A 490 -2.59 21.15 20.56
C ARG A 490 -1.35 20.76 21.35
N LYS A 491 -1.49 19.78 22.25
CA LYS A 491 -0.35 19.13 22.89
C LYS A 491 0.29 18.12 21.92
N LEU A 492 1.59 18.23 21.72
CA LEU A 492 2.41 17.26 21.01
C LEU A 492 3.33 16.58 22.01
N TYR A 493 3.51 15.27 21.84
CA TYR A 493 4.47 14.50 22.59
C TYR A 493 5.60 14.12 21.64
N VAL A 494 6.84 14.44 22.01
CA VAL A 494 8.00 14.29 21.13
C VAL A 494 9.03 13.42 21.82
N VAL A 495 9.64 12.51 21.06
CA VAL A 495 10.81 11.74 21.48
C VAL A 495 11.98 12.04 20.57
N GLU A 496 13.00 12.71 21.10
CA GLU A 496 14.21 13.00 20.33
C GLU A 496 15.28 11.93 20.60
N ALA A 497 15.47 11.04 19.62
CA ALA A 497 16.51 10.02 19.64
C ALA A 497 17.80 10.53 19.00
N ARG A 498 18.95 10.15 19.55
CA ARG A 498 20.29 10.59 19.14
C ARG A 498 21.22 9.42 18.86
N HIS A 499 21.92 9.50 17.73
CA HIS A 499 22.93 8.53 17.33
C HIS A 499 24.06 9.22 16.55
N ASN A 500 25.32 9.03 16.96
CA ASN A 500 26.52 9.59 16.31
C ASN A 500 26.43 11.11 16.03
N GLY A 501 25.98 11.89 17.02
CA GLY A 501 25.82 13.35 16.88
C GLY A 501 24.63 13.80 16.02
N LYS A 502 23.82 12.88 15.49
CA LYS A 502 22.58 13.16 14.74
C LYS A 502 21.37 12.94 15.64
N SER A 503 20.27 13.63 15.35
CA SER A 503 19.01 13.47 16.07
C SER A 503 17.81 13.35 15.13
N ALA A 504 16.77 12.64 15.55
CA ALA A 504 15.45 12.68 14.94
C ALA A 504 14.37 12.88 16.02
N CYS A 505 13.34 13.65 15.69
CA CYS A 505 12.19 13.90 16.55
C CYS A 505 11.03 12.99 16.13
N PHE A 506 10.80 11.92 16.88
CA PHE A 506 9.63 11.05 16.70
C PHE A 506 8.40 11.68 17.34
N ILE A 507 7.39 11.99 16.52
CA ILE A 507 6.17 12.66 16.98
C ILE A 507 4.96 11.77 16.65
N PRO A 508 4.38 11.06 17.64
CA PRO A 508 3.13 10.36 17.44
C PRO A 508 1.97 11.31 17.16
N ILE A 509 1.25 11.04 16.07
CA ILE A 509 0.08 11.77 15.61
C ILE A 509 -1.06 10.78 15.44
N SER A 510 -2.03 10.89 16.34
CA SER A 510 -3.26 10.08 16.37
C SER A 510 -4.46 10.83 15.77
N ARG A 511 -4.41 12.16 15.79
CA ARG A 511 -5.42 13.05 15.19
C ARG A 511 -4.79 13.85 14.06
N ASP A 512 -5.56 14.12 13.01
CA ASP A 512 -5.08 14.87 11.86
C ASP A 512 -4.49 16.22 12.26
N LEU A 513 -3.40 16.59 11.61
CA LEU A 513 -2.84 17.94 11.69
C LEU A 513 -3.49 18.77 10.58
N ASN A 514 -3.91 19.99 10.90
CA ASN A 514 -4.34 20.93 9.86
C ASN A 514 -3.13 21.51 9.10
N GLU A 515 -3.36 22.15 7.96
CA GLU A 515 -2.30 22.70 7.10
C GLU A 515 -1.35 23.66 7.86
N ASN A 516 -1.90 24.55 8.71
CA ASN A 516 -1.10 25.46 9.52
C ASN A 516 -0.20 24.71 10.53
N GLN A 517 -0.71 23.64 11.15
CA GLN A 517 0.04 22.79 12.06
C GLN A 517 1.15 22.03 11.34
N ILE A 518 0.86 21.53 10.14
CA ILE A 518 1.83 20.85 9.26
C ILE A 518 2.95 21.82 8.88
N GLU A 519 2.61 23.05 8.47
CA GLU A 519 3.55 24.10 8.10
C GLU A 519 4.53 24.41 9.24
N ILE A 520 4.02 24.68 10.45
CA ILE A 520 4.88 24.98 11.60
C ILE A 520 5.72 23.77 12.00
N ILE A 521 5.13 22.57 12.08
CA ILE A 521 5.86 21.35 12.49
C ILE A 521 7.05 21.11 11.56
N ARG A 522 6.86 21.28 10.26
CA ARG A 522 7.89 21.10 9.24
C ARG A 522 9.10 22.00 9.49
N PHE A 523 8.90 23.27 9.83
CA PHE A 523 9.98 24.22 10.06
C PHE A 523 10.56 24.13 11.48
N ARG A 524 9.72 23.87 12.48
CA ARG A 524 10.11 23.83 13.89
C ARG A 524 10.83 22.54 14.28
N TYR A 525 10.56 21.44 13.57
CA TYR A 525 11.22 20.14 13.77
C TYR A 525 11.73 19.58 12.43
N PRO A 526 12.72 20.19 11.78
CA PRO A 526 13.10 19.80 10.43
C PRO A 526 13.75 18.41 10.33
N ASN A 527 14.04 17.77 11.46
CA ASN A 527 14.45 16.37 11.60
C ASN A 527 13.30 15.46 12.13
N LEU A 528 12.04 15.86 11.94
CA LEU A 528 10.88 15.12 12.45
C LEU A 528 10.62 13.84 11.66
N ILE A 529 10.06 12.86 12.37
CA ILE A 529 9.43 11.68 11.81
C ILE A 529 8.07 11.54 12.50
N LEU A 530 6.99 11.68 11.74
CA LEU A 530 5.64 11.47 12.26
C LEU A 530 5.37 9.97 12.39
N ILE A 531 4.92 9.55 13.58
CA ILE A 531 4.41 8.19 13.79
C ILE A 531 2.89 8.29 13.69
N THR A 532 2.31 7.78 12.61
CA THR A 532 0.87 7.88 12.33
C THR A 532 0.20 6.52 12.28
N SER A 533 -1.02 6.44 12.80
CA SER A 533 -1.86 5.24 12.71
C SER A 533 -2.75 5.23 11.46
N LYS A 534 -2.76 6.31 10.67
CA LYS A 534 -3.48 6.41 9.40
C LYS A 534 -2.57 6.09 8.23
N ASP A 535 -3.13 5.57 7.15
CA ASP A 535 -2.39 5.25 5.92
C ASP A 535 -1.95 6.50 5.11
N ASP A 536 -2.12 7.71 5.68
CA ASP A 536 -1.77 9.03 5.11
C ASP A 536 -0.25 9.26 4.90
N LYS A 537 0.57 8.21 5.07
CA LYS A 537 2.02 8.26 4.85
C LYS A 537 2.38 8.85 3.49
N ASN A 538 1.58 8.55 2.46
CA ASN A 538 1.82 9.04 1.11
C ASN A 538 1.45 10.52 0.93
N GLU A 539 0.40 11.00 1.59
CA GLU A 539 -0.01 12.42 1.58
C GLU A 539 0.99 13.29 2.36
N LEU A 540 1.46 12.80 3.52
CA LEU A 540 2.49 13.47 4.32
C LEU A 540 3.85 13.50 3.59
N ALA A 541 4.18 12.45 2.83
CA ALA A 541 5.38 12.42 2.00
C ALA A 541 5.37 13.50 0.90
N GLN A 542 4.20 13.83 0.32
CA GLN A 542 4.07 14.93 -0.65
C GLN A 542 4.36 16.30 -0.01
N SER A 543 4.18 16.41 1.30
CA SER A 543 4.45 17.62 2.09
C SER A 543 5.90 17.71 2.60
N ASN A 544 6.82 16.88 2.08
CA ASN A 544 8.22 16.75 2.56
C ASN A 544 8.35 16.42 4.05
N ILE A 545 7.34 15.75 4.61
CA ILE A 545 7.34 15.27 5.99
C ILE A 545 7.55 13.77 5.98
N GLU A 546 8.55 13.31 6.72
CA GLU A 546 8.78 11.89 6.88
C GLU A 546 7.77 11.30 7.86
N ALA A 547 7.08 10.23 7.44
CA ALA A 547 6.09 9.53 8.23
C ALA A 547 6.31 8.01 8.23
N VAL A 548 6.04 7.38 9.37
CA VAL A 548 6.07 5.93 9.56
C VAL A 548 4.74 5.45 10.13
N GLU A 549 4.29 4.28 9.68
CA GLU A 549 3.10 3.64 10.24
C GLU A 549 3.38 3.15 11.67
N LEU A 550 2.46 3.45 12.58
CA LEU A 550 2.56 3.12 14.01
C LEU A 550 2.86 1.65 14.24
N TYR A 551 2.16 0.74 13.53
CA TYR A 551 2.34 -0.70 13.72
C TYR A 551 3.74 -1.17 13.30
N LYS A 552 4.25 -0.70 12.16
CA LYS A 552 5.61 -1.04 11.70
C LYS A 552 6.67 -0.52 12.65
N PHE A 553 6.51 0.74 13.09
CA PHE A 553 7.45 1.36 14.01
C PHE A 553 7.51 0.63 15.35
N VAL A 554 6.35 0.31 15.93
CA VAL A 554 6.24 -0.43 17.20
C VAL A 554 6.78 -1.86 17.07
N GLN A 555 6.43 -2.57 15.99
CA GLN A 555 6.93 -3.92 15.73
C GLN A 555 8.45 -3.95 15.70
N LYS A 556 9.09 -3.02 14.98
CA LYS A 556 10.55 -2.92 14.85
C LYS A 556 11.25 -2.58 16.17
N LEU A 557 10.63 -1.73 16.99
CA LEU A 557 11.15 -1.44 18.32
C LEU A 557 11.09 -2.67 19.24
N ILE A 558 9.98 -3.41 19.25
CA ILE A 558 9.82 -4.61 20.09
C ILE A 558 10.72 -5.75 19.63
N SER A 559 10.93 -5.90 18.32
CA SER A 559 11.82 -6.92 17.78
C SER A 559 13.31 -6.63 18.03
N GLY A 560 13.66 -5.52 18.67
CA GLY A 560 15.04 -5.18 18.95
C GLY A 560 15.82 -4.65 17.76
N ASP A 561 15.16 -4.18 16.69
CA ASP A 561 15.82 -3.74 15.46
C ASP A 561 16.47 -2.35 15.62
N VAL A 562 17.64 -2.32 16.25
CA VAL A 562 18.43 -1.10 16.49
C VAL A 562 18.78 -0.41 15.16
N SER A 563 19.05 -1.19 14.11
CA SER A 563 19.45 -0.70 12.80
C SER A 563 18.36 0.16 12.17
N TYR A 564 17.09 -0.26 12.31
CA TYR A 564 15.95 0.51 11.84
C TYR A 564 15.89 1.93 12.42
N VAL A 565 16.02 2.09 13.74
CA VAL A 565 15.98 3.42 14.39
C VAL A 565 17.19 4.27 13.99
N LYS A 566 18.38 3.67 13.91
CA LYS A 566 19.60 4.37 13.45
C LYS A 566 19.45 4.91 12.02
N GLN A 567 18.85 4.12 11.12
CA GLN A 567 18.59 4.54 9.75
C GLN A 567 17.59 5.69 9.68
N LEU A 568 16.52 5.66 10.48
CA LEU A 568 15.56 6.75 10.59
C LEU A 568 16.25 8.06 11.05
N VAL A 569 17.12 8.00 12.06
CA VAL A 569 17.90 9.17 12.52
C VAL A 569 18.80 9.74 11.43
N ILE A 570 19.49 8.88 10.67
CA ILE A 570 20.36 9.31 9.58
C ILE A 570 19.54 9.95 8.45
N LYS A 571 18.40 9.36 8.11
CA LYS A 571 17.53 9.83 7.03
C LYS A 571 16.89 11.18 7.37
N ALA A 572 16.37 11.33 8.58
CA ALA A 572 15.84 12.60 9.08
C ALA A 572 16.87 13.73 8.96
N LYS A 573 18.14 13.48 9.32
CA LYS A 573 19.19 14.51 9.19
C LYS A 573 19.49 14.90 7.74
N ARG A 574 19.44 13.96 6.79
CA ARG A 574 19.61 14.26 5.37
C ARG A 574 18.47 15.14 4.85
N ASN A 575 17.24 14.80 5.23
CA ASN A 575 16.04 15.53 4.85
C ASN A 575 16.02 16.94 5.45
N GLU A 576 16.42 17.09 6.72
CA GLU A 576 16.58 18.38 7.40
C GLU A 576 17.47 19.34 6.61
N LEU A 577 18.66 18.90 6.19
CA LEU A 577 19.60 19.73 5.45
C LEU A 577 19.07 20.11 4.07
N SER A 578 18.41 19.18 3.37
CA SER A 578 17.77 19.45 2.08
C SER A 578 16.65 20.47 2.22
N LEU A 579 15.81 20.31 3.24
CA LEU A 579 14.69 21.21 3.52
C LEU A 579 15.20 22.62 3.84
N ILE A 580 16.15 22.74 4.77
CA ILE A 580 16.73 24.02 5.19
C ILE A 580 17.32 24.76 3.98
N ARG A 581 18.02 24.03 3.09
CA ARG A 581 18.56 24.62 1.86
C ARG A 581 17.51 25.04 0.86
N GLY A 582 16.45 24.25 0.71
CA GLY A 582 15.38 24.51 -0.24
C GLY A 582 14.51 25.72 0.14
N VAL A 583 14.40 26.04 1.42
CA VAL A 583 13.45 27.07 1.91
C VAL A 583 14.14 28.33 2.48
N SER A 584 15.47 28.36 2.58
CA SER A 584 16.19 29.48 3.23
C SER A 584 15.97 30.83 2.52
N ASN A 585 15.84 30.84 1.19
CA ASN A 585 15.57 32.06 0.43
C ASN A 585 14.16 32.61 0.72
N ASP A 586 13.15 31.73 0.72
CA ASP A 586 11.76 32.09 1.02
C ASP A 586 11.61 32.55 2.48
N VAL A 587 12.39 31.96 3.38
CA VAL A 587 12.49 32.40 4.78
C VAL A 587 13.09 33.81 4.85
N ALA A 588 14.20 34.05 4.16
CA ALA A 588 14.90 35.34 4.20
C ALA A 588 14.06 36.49 3.61
N SER A 589 13.25 36.22 2.59
CA SER A 589 12.34 37.22 2.01
C SER A 589 11.22 37.60 2.98
N ARG A 590 10.65 36.61 3.70
CA ARG A 590 9.62 36.84 4.73
C ARG A 590 10.10 37.67 5.92
N PHE A 591 11.40 37.64 6.24
CA PHE A 591 11.99 38.43 7.34
C PHE A 591 11.96 39.95 7.13
N VAL A 592 11.81 40.38 5.88
CA VAL A 592 11.80 41.80 5.50
C VAL A 592 10.39 42.40 5.61
N ASP A 593 9.35 41.57 5.64
CA ASP A 593 7.95 41.99 5.69
C ASP A 593 7.26 41.61 7.02
N ASP A 594 7.15 42.59 7.92
CA ASP A 594 6.40 42.44 9.18
C ASP A 594 4.92 42.08 8.97
N ASN A 595 4.33 42.42 7.82
CA ASN A 595 2.92 42.17 7.54
C ASN A 595 2.64 40.68 7.32
N PHE A 596 3.61 39.92 6.82
CA PHE A 596 3.47 38.48 6.64
C PHE A 596 3.11 37.80 7.96
N TYR A 597 3.90 37.98 9.02
CA TYR A 597 3.64 37.35 10.32
C TYR A 597 2.40 37.91 11.01
N LYS A 598 2.13 39.22 10.87
CA LYS A 598 0.89 39.83 11.38
C LYS A 598 -0.35 39.19 10.76
N SER A 599 -0.36 38.99 9.44
CA SER A 599 -1.47 38.34 8.74
C SER A 599 -1.70 36.91 9.21
N LYS A 600 -0.63 36.14 9.43
CA LYS A 600 -0.71 34.75 9.93
C LYS A 600 -1.27 34.69 11.36
N ASN A 601 -0.91 35.64 12.23
CA ASN A 601 -1.45 35.74 13.58
C ASN A 601 -2.96 36.01 13.61
N GLN A 602 -3.51 36.71 12.61
CA GLN A 602 -4.96 36.94 12.49
C GLN A 602 -5.73 35.66 12.14
N ILE A 603 -5.11 34.73 11.40
CA ILE A 603 -5.71 33.43 11.05
C ILE A 603 -5.83 32.53 12.28
N THR A 604 -4.75 32.42 13.07
CA THR A 604 -4.73 31.64 14.30
C THR A 604 -3.80 32.32 15.30
N LYS A 605 -4.30 32.56 16.51
CA LYS A 605 -3.54 33.24 17.56
C LYS A 605 -2.17 32.57 17.76
N ASN A 606 -1.11 33.39 17.77
CA ASN A 606 0.30 33.01 17.89
C ASN A 606 0.92 32.29 16.68
N PHE A 607 0.20 32.08 15.58
CA PHE A 607 0.76 31.40 14.41
C PHE A 607 1.93 32.17 13.79
N GLY A 608 1.77 33.46 13.52
CA GLY A 608 2.85 34.32 13.04
C GLY A 608 4.06 34.34 13.99
N ALA A 609 3.82 34.32 15.29
CA ALA A 609 4.89 34.23 16.27
C ALA A 609 5.68 32.91 16.16
N GLU A 610 5.00 31.76 16.17
CA GLU A 610 5.63 30.44 16.02
C GLU A 610 6.36 30.29 14.68
N LEU A 611 5.81 30.87 13.60
CA LEU A 611 6.42 30.85 12.27
C LEU A 611 7.69 31.70 12.22
N PHE A 612 7.70 32.88 12.86
CA PHE A 612 8.89 33.72 12.98
C PHE A 612 10.03 33.01 13.74
N GLU A 613 9.70 32.25 14.79
CA GLU A 613 10.72 31.46 15.50
C GLU A 613 11.33 30.37 14.62
N ALA A 614 10.47 29.67 13.87
CA ALA A 614 10.88 28.58 13.00
C ALA A 614 11.74 29.08 11.84
N ASP A 615 11.36 30.20 11.24
CA ASP A 615 12.08 30.85 10.15
C ASP A 615 13.47 31.33 10.59
N CYS A 616 13.58 31.96 11.77
CA CYS A 616 14.89 32.30 12.33
C CYS A 616 15.82 31.06 12.44
N TYR A 617 15.29 29.94 12.93
CA TYR A 617 16.08 28.70 13.07
C TYR A 617 16.58 28.20 11.72
N VAL A 618 15.77 28.27 10.67
CA VAL A 618 16.18 27.86 9.32
C VAL A 618 17.38 28.69 8.85
N LEU A 619 17.31 30.02 8.97
CA LEU A 619 18.40 30.91 8.53
C LEU A 619 19.69 30.62 9.28
N PHE A 620 19.63 30.49 10.61
CA PHE A 620 20.83 30.21 11.38
C PHE A 620 21.41 28.81 11.11
N SER A 621 20.55 27.82 10.93
CA SER A 621 20.99 26.46 10.58
C SER A 621 21.64 26.42 9.21
N TYR A 622 21.17 27.26 8.28
CA TYR A 622 21.79 27.44 6.99
C TYR A 622 23.18 28.09 7.12
N ILE A 623 23.29 29.20 7.85
CA ILE A 623 24.55 29.97 8.02
C ILE A 623 25.63 29.17 8.76
N PHE A 624 25.27 28.56 9.90
CA PHE A 624 26.24 27.90 10.78
C PHE A 624 26.39 26.40 10.52
N GLY A 625 25.60 25.84 9.59
CA GLY A 625 25.62 24.42 9.23
C GLY A 625 25.13 23.47 10.35
N SER A 626 24.83 23.98 11.53
CA SER A 626 24.25 23.24 12.63
C SER A 626 23.63 24.19 13.67
N SER A 627 22.40 23.90 14.04
CA SER A 627 21.70 24.55 15.14
C SER A 627 21.06 23.48 15.99
N ILE A 628 20.99 23.72 17.28
CA ILE A 628 20.34 22.86 18.25
C ILE A 628 19.16 23.64 18.79
N TRP A 629 17.95 23.34 18.33
CA TRP A 629 16.76 23.90 18.94
C TRP A 629 16.69 23.44 20.40
N LEU A 630 16.81 24.36 21.37
CA LEU A 630 16.91 24.03 22.80
C LEU A 630 15.56 24.06 23.53
N GLY A 631 14.52 24.63 22.92
CA GLY A 631 13.22 24.79 23.57
C GLY A 631 12.62 23.45 24.00
N ALA A 632 12.13 23.42 25.26
CA ALA A 632 11.57 22.36 26.12
C ALA A 632 12.14 20.92 26.04
N ASN A 633 12.96 20.64 27.07
CA ASN A 633 13.46 19.35 27.55
C ASN A 633 14.50 18.65 26.67
N LYS A 634 15.73 19.18 26.73
CA LYS A 634 16.87 18.31 26.99
C LYS A 634 17.70 18.71 28.20
N ARG A 635 17.94 17.71 29.05
CA ARG A 635 18.96 17.58 30.11
C ARG A 635 19.23 18.81 30.98
N GLY A 636 18.47 18.93 32.08
CA GLY A 636 18.85 19.67 33.29
C GLY A 636 17.85 20.72 33.79
N LYS A 637 17.14 21.43 32.90
CA LYS A 637 15.95 22.29 33.13
C LYS A 637 15.50 22.91 31.79
N ALA A 638 14.21 23.17 31.63
CA ALA A 638 13.64 23.65 30.36
C ALA A 638 13.93 25.13 30.11
N PHE A 639 14.59 25.43 28.99
CA PHE A 639 14.46 26.72 28.34
C PHE A 639 13.07 26.87 27.70
N PRO A 640 12.52 28.09 27.67
CA PRO A 640 11.34 28.39 26.87
C PRO A 640 11.49 27.98 25.42
N ASP A 641 10.35 27.77 24.78
CA ASP A 641 10.25 27.67 23.34
C ASP A 641 10.77 28.97 22.67
N GLY A 642 11.40 28.84 21.50
CA GLY A 642 12.04 29.94 20.78
C GLY A 642 13.53 30.14 21.04
N ILE A 643 14.14 29.27 21.87
CA ILE A 643 15.57 29.34 22.18
C ILE A 643 16.36 28.27 21.43
N THR A 644 17.39 28.69 20.70
CA THR A 644 18.28 27.80 19.93
C THR A 644 19.74 28.04 20.30
N ALA A 645 20.50 26.95 20.35
CA ALA A 645 21.94 26.92 20.53
C ALA A 645 22.67 26.73 19.20
N PHE A 646 23.79 27.43 19.03
CA PHE A 646 24.63 27.30 17.85
C PHE A 646 26.09 27.11 18.28
N PRO A 647 26.75 26.00 17.89
CA PRO A 647 28.19 25.84 18.10
C PRO A 647 28.95 26.60 17.01
N LEU A 648 29.88 27.49 17.37
CA LEU A 648 30.63 28.28 16.38
C LEU A 648 31.83 27.55 15.77
N THR A 649 32.11 26.29 16.12
CA THR A 649 33.30 25.57 15.62
C THR A 649 33.09 24.05 15.64
N LEU A 650 33.82 23.34 14.79
CA LEU A 650 33.81 21.88 14.67
C LEU A 650 34.33 21.13 15.92
N ALA A 651 34.92 21.81 16.90
CA ALA A 651 35.71 21.22 18.00
C ALA A 651 35.25 21.61 19.42
N LYS A 652 33.93 21.62 19.70
CA LYS A 652 33.37 21.87 21.06
C LYS A 652 33.87 23.17 21.74
N SER A 653 34.08 24.25 21.00
CA SER A 653 34.73 25.47 21.53
C SER A 653 33.78 26.50 22.17
N GLY A 654 32.47 26.25 22.21
CA GLY A 654 31.49 27.15 22.84
C GLY A 654 30.14 27.18 22.14
N CYS A 655 29.08 27.33 22.95
CA CYS A 655 27.70 27.37 22.52
C CYS A 655 27.07 28.75 22.78
N PHE A 656 26.39 29.30 21.76
CA PHE A 656 25.70 30.58 21.83
C PHE A 656 24.20 30.36 21.83
N ILE A 657 23.51 30.97 22.76
CA ILE A 657 22.07 30.76 22.93
C ILE A 657 21.36 32.03 22.48
N TRP A 658 20.25 31.89 21.78
CA TRP A 658 19.51 33.04 21.29
C TRP A 658 18.01 32.86 21.46
N ASP A 659 17.26 33.97 21.51
CA ASP A 659 15.81 34.00 21.77
C ASP A 659 15.07 34.87 20.73
N THR A 660 14.08 34.27 20.07
CA THR A 660 13.21 34.94 19.10
C THR A 660 12.05 35.62 19.75
N LYS A 661 11.74 36.81 19.26
CA LYS A 661 10.56 37.54 19.72
C LYS A 661 9.89 38.24 18.54
N PHE A 662 8.64 37.85 18.27
CA PHE A 662 7.74 38.59 17.38
C PHE A 662 6.87 39.55 18.19
N SER A 663 6.72 40.79 17.72
CA SER A 663 5.78 41.77 18.28
C SER A 663 5.02 42.49 17.17
N GLU A 664 3.71 42.64 17.36
CA GLU A 664 2.86 43.44 16.49
C GLU A 664 3.05 44.95 16.71
N THR A 665 3.55 45.34 17.88
CA THR A 665 3.88 46.72 18.24
C THR A 665 5.32 47.08 17.87
N ASN A 666 5.61 48.38 17.80
CA ASN A 666 6.94 48.94 17.44
C ASN A 666 8.08 48.54 18.40
N LYS A 667 7.78 47.94 19.57
CA LYS A 667 8.78 47.53 20.56
C LYS A 667 8.44 46.18 21.16
N ILE A 668 9.45 45.38 21.44
CA ILE A 668 9.25 44.07 22.07
C ILE A 668 9.18 44.17 23.61
N VAL A 669 8.31 43.37 24.23
CA VAL A 669 8.26 43.21 25.69
C VAL A 669 9.12 42.02 26.13
N PHE A 670 10.21 42.32 26.84
CA PHE A 670 11.07 41.28 27.43
C PHE A 670 10.60 40.88 28.84
N GLY A 671 10.77 39.61 29.19
CA GLY A 671 10.50 39.08 30.54
C GLY A 671 11.31 39.76 31.66
N THR A 672 10.95 39.55 32.93
CA THR A 672 11.61 40.20 34.08
C THR A 672 13.11 39.87 34.17
N VAL A 673 13.86 40.64 34.95
CA VAL A 673 15.31 40.43 35.16
C VAL A 673 15.57 39.04 35.74
N GLU A 674 14.73 38.60 36.68
CA GLU A 674 14.80 37.29 37.35
C GLU A 674 14.57 36.17 36.34
N LYS A 675 13.56 36.32 35.48
CA LYS A 675 13.24 35.34 34.42
C LYS A 675 14.41 35.17 33.45
N ASN A 676 15.03 36.27 33.02
CA ASN A 676 16.15 36.21 32.08
C ASN A 676 17.45 35.74 32.76
N ALA A 677 17.68 36.09 34.03
CA ALA A 677 18.80 35.56 34.82
C ALA A 677 18.68 34.05 35.02
N LYS A 678 17.45 33.54 35.19
CA LYS A 678 17.18 32.12 35.22
C LYS A 678 17.57 31.44 33.89
N TYR A 679 17.26 32.02 32.73
CA TYR A 679 17.70 31.47 31.44
C TYR A 679 19.22 31.34 31.32
N VAL A 680 19.95 32.39 31.73
CA VAL A 680 21.42 32.36 31.71
C VAL A 680 21.94 31.26 32.66
N LYS A 681 21.35 31.13 33.85
CA LYS A 681 21.70 30.08 34.82
C LYS A 681 21.41 28.68 34.28
N ASP A 682 20.22 28.48 33.71
CA ASP A 682 19.78 27.20 33.15
C ASP A 682 20.67 26.80 31.96
N GLY A 683 21.16 27.76 31.16
CA GLY A 683 22.10 27.50 30.07
C GLY A 683 23.48 27.05 30.50
N LYS A 684 24.02 27.65 31.57
CA LYS A 684 25.29 27.21 32.14
C LYS A 684 25.23 25.76 32.64
N ASN A 685 24.07 25.34 33.12
CA ASN A 685 23.86 24.03 33.72
C ASN A 685 23.32 22.99 32.74
N ASN A 686 23.04 23.37 31.49
CA ASN A 686 22.47 22.46 30.50
C ASN A 686 23.56 21.55 29.90
N SER A 687 23.36 20.24 29.96
CA SER A 687 24.41 19.30 29.55
C SER A 687 24.70 19.37 28.04
N THR A 688 23.69 19.61 27.19
CA THR A 688 23.90 19.72 25.73
C THR A 688 24.75 20.96 25.41
N ILE A 689 24.55 22.05 26.15
CA ILE A 689 25.36 23.26 26.01
C ILE A 689 26.80 23.01 26.49
N ILE A 690 26.97 22.28 27.60
CA ILE A 690 28.29 21.89 28.13
C ILE A 690 29.03 20.97 27.15
N ASP A 691 28.36 19.94 26.61
CA ASP A 691 28.91 18.99 25.64
C ASP A 691 29.39 19.68 24.35
N ASN A 692 28.87 20.88 24.08
CA ASN A 692 29.20 21.74 22.93
C ASN A 692 30.05 22.97 23.32
N GLY A 693 30.76 22.92 24.45
CA GLY A 693 31.79 23.91 24.83
C GLY A 693 31.33 25.02 25.78
N GLY A 694 30.14 24.91 26.35
CA GLY A 694 29.61 25.78 27.39
C GLY A 694 29.02 27.10 26.87
N LEU A 695 28.19 27.75 27.71
CA LEU A 695 27.48 28.99 27.37
C LEU A 695 28.46 30.18 27.26
N ARG A 696 28.57 30.77 26.07
CA ARG A 696 29.44 31.93 25.79
C ARG A 696 28.70 33.26 25.67
N GLY A 697 27.44 33.26 25.22
CA GLY A 697 26.67 34.49 25.05
C GLY A 697 25.19 34.23 24.76
N PHE A 698 24.39 35.30 24.92
CA PHE A 698 22.96 35.32 24.64
C PHE A 698 22.64 36.36 23.57
N SER A 699 21.93 36.03 22.49
CA SER A 699 21.49 37.02 21.49
C SER A 699 19.97 37.04 21.38
N PHE A 700 19.34 38.20 21.32
CA PHE A 700 17.91 38.33 21.04
C PHE A 700 17.71 38.71 19.58
N VAL A 701 16.87 38.00 18.82
CA VAL A 701 16.40 38.47 17.51
C VAL A 701 14.93 38.83 17.59
N SER A 702 14.62 40.00 17.06
CA SER A 702 13.26 40.53 17.04
C SER A 702 12.98 41.22 15.73
N ASN A 703 11.73 41.12 15.25
CA ASN A 703 11.27 41.88 14.10
C ASN A 703 11.07 43.37 14.46
N ALA A 704 10.67 43.65 15.70
CA ALA A 704 10.57 45.00 16.25
C ALA A 704 11.91 45.52 16.83
N GLY A 705 11.98 46.81 17.17
CA GLY A 705 13.12 47.43 17.82
C GLY A 705 13.27 47.06 19.31
N ALA A 706 14.49 47.17 19.83
CA ALA A 706 14.76 46.97 21.25
C ALA A 706 14.09 48.07 22.10
N PRO A 707 13.58 47.74 23.30
CA PRO A 707 13.10 48.75 24.24
C PRO A 707 14.26 49.60 24.76
N ASN A 708 14.01 50.88 25.02
CA ASN A 708 15.03 51.86 25.41
C ASN A 708 15.85 51.42 26.65
N ASN A 709 15.24 50.65 27.55
CA ASN A 709 15.87 50.17 28.79
C ASN A 709 16.58 48.82 28.64
N PHE A 710 16.66 48.22 27.44
CA PHE A 710 17.26 46.90 27.20
C PHE A 710 18.65 46.77 27.85
N THR A 711 19.55 47.69 27.50
CA THR A 711 20.94 47.68 28.00
C THR A 711 20.99 47.80 29.53
N ALA A 712 20.20 48.69 30.11
CA ALA A 712 20.13 48.88 31.57
C ALA A 712 19.60 47.62 32.29
N LYS A 713 18.56 46.99 31.72
CA LYS A 713 17.92 45.79 32.26
C LYS A 713 18.87 44.58 32.23
N PHE A 714 19.51 44.32 31.09
CA PHE A 714 20.34 43.12 30.92
C PHE A 714 21.77 43.25 31.44
N ASN A 715 22.26 44.47 31.69
CA ASN A 715 23.48 44.66 32.47
C ASN A 715 23.34 44.12 33.90
N LYS A 716 22.15 44.16 34.50
CA LYS A 716 21.86 43.61 35.84
C LYS A 716 21.81 42.08 35.86
N VAL A 717 21.43 41.46 34.74
CA VAL A 717 21.34 39.99 34.58
C VAL A 717 22.73 39.34 34.62
N GLY A 718 23.75 40.00 34.05
CA GLY A 718 25.11 39.46 33.93
C GLY A 718 26.03 39.68 35.13
N LYS A 719 25.62 39.46 36.39
CA LYS A 719 26.56 39.54 37.55
C LYS A 719 27.77 38.61 37.28
N GLY A 720 28.99 39.17 37.16
CA GLY A 720 30.23 38.47 36.70
C GLY A 720 30.78 38.88 35.32
N LYS A 721 32.04 38.54 34.99
CA LYS A 721 32.79 39.03 33.80
C LYS A 721 32.55 38.26 32.48
N VAL A 722 31.76 37.18 32.44
CA VAL A 722 31.91 36.15 31.36
C VAL A 722 30.82 36.15 30.25
N ILE A 723 29.54 36.49 30.50
CA ILE A 723 28.46 36.33 29.50
C ILE A 723 28.05 37.66 28.87
N LYS A 724 28.04 37.70 27.53
CA LYS A 724 27.60 38.84 26.70
C LYS A 724 26.16 38.65 26.24
N ILE A 725 25.39 39.74 26.23
CA ILE A 725 23.98 39.76 25.82
C ILE A 725 23.80 40.79 24.70
N SER A 726 23.45 40.34 23.49
CA SER A 726 23.21 41.20 22.34
C SER A 726 21.73 41.25 21.96
N PHE A 727 21.34 42.31 21.28
CA PHE A 727 20.07 42.40 20.56
C PHE A 727 20.34 42.68 19.09
N LEU A 728 19.67 41.94 18.21
CA LEU A 728 19.73 42.03 16.75
C LEU A 728 18.31 42.17 16.22
N ASN A 729 18.09 43.06 15.25
CA ASN A 729 16.83 43.11 14.51
C ASN A 729 16.80 42.03 13.41
N SER A 730 15.62 41.54 13.02
CA SER A 730 15.45 40.53 11.96
C SER A 730 16.12 40.94 10.65
N LYS A 731 16.03 42.21 10.25
CA LYS A 731 16.67 42.75 9.05
C LYS A 731 18.18 42.53 9.06
N GLN A 732 18.82 42.75 10.21
CA GLN A 732 20.27 42.56 10.37
C GLN A 732 20.67 41.08 10.25
N LEU A 733 19.82 40.15 10.68
CA LEU A 733 20.03 38.73 10.45
C LEU A 733 19.92 38.39 8.95
N THR A 734 18.97 39.00 8.25
CA THR A 734 18.84 38.85 6.79
C THR A 734 20.09 39.35 6.06
N ASP A 735 20.70 40.44 6.50
CA ASP A 735 21.95 40.96 5.90
C ASP A 735 23.12 39.99 6.11
N VAL A 736 23.23 39.40 7.30
CA VAL A 736 24.22 38.34 7.59
C VAL A 736 23.97 37.10 6.71
N TYR A 737 22.71 36.70 6.55
CA TYR A 737 22.33 35.58 5.68
C TYR A 737 22.75 35.83 4.23
N LYS A 738 22.44 37.00 3.67
CA LYS A 738 22.80 37.36 2.29
C LYS A 738 24.31 37.32 2.09
N HIS A 739 25.08 37.93 2.99
CA HIS A 739 26.53 37.89 2.91
C HIS A 739 27.11 36.46 2.96
N PHE A 740 26.58 35.60 3.84
CA PHE A 740 26.97 34.18 3.86
C PHE A 740 26.62 33.49 2.54
N LYS A 741 25.43 33.76 2.00
CA LYS A 741 24.93 33.15 0.75
C LYS A 741 25.78 33.56 -0.46
N ASP A 742 26.13 34.83 -0.55
CA ASP A 742 26.96 35.38 -1.64
C ASP A 742 28.38 34.78 -1.63
N ASN A 743 28.86 34.34 -0.46
CA ASN A 743 30.20 33.78 -0.26
C ASN A 743 30.16 32.28 0.11
N GLU A 744 29.05 31.58 -0.15
CA GLU A 744 28.76 30.26 0.41
C GLU A 744 29.81 29.20 0.00
N GLN A 745 30.20 29.18 -1.27
CA GLN A 745 31.16 28.20 -1.78
C GLN A 745 32.52 28.34 -1.09
N GLU A 746 33.01 29.57 -0.98
CA GLU A 746 34.31 29.86 -0.40
C GLU A 746 34.34 29.60 1.11
N ILE A 747 33.31 30.07 1.83
CA ILE A 747 33.19 29.84 3.27
C ILE A 747 33.13 28.34 3.58
N ASN A 748 32.50 27.53 2.72
CA ASN A 748 32.38 26.09 2.96
C ASN A 748 33.63 25.29 2.53
N GLN A 749 34.35 25.73 1.50
CA GLN A 749 35.49 25.00 0.93
C GLN A 749 36.84 25.41 1.53
N ASN A 750 36.98 26.64 2.03
CA ASN A 750 38.24 27.17 2.56
C ASN A 750 38.17 27.34 4.09
N SER A 751 38.94 26.55 4.83
CA SER A 751 38.94 26.55 6.30
C SER A 751 39.36 27.89 6.92
N LYS A 752 40.27 28.64 6.29
CA LYS A 752 40.72 29.96 6.77
C LYS A 752 39.63 31.02 6.57
N ILE A 753 38.96 31.02 5.41
CA ILE A 753 37.82 31.92 5.14
C ILE A 753 36.68 31.62 6.12
N LYS A 754 36.41 30.33 6.35
CA LYS A 754 35.42 29.89 7.35
C LYS A 754 35.74 30.42 8.75
N GLU A 755 37.01 30.35 9.15
CA GLU A 755 37.47 30.87 10.44
C GLU A 755 37.25 32.39 10.54
N ILE A 756 37.59 33.15 9.50
CA ILE A 756 37.34 34.61 9.44
C ILE A 756 35.84 34.91 9.55
N PHE A 757 34.98 34.19 8.81
CA PHE A 757 33.54 34.38 8.88
C PHE A 757 33.02 34.14 10.30
N LEU A 758 33.41 33.01 10.91
CA LEU A 758 33.00 32.65 12.27
C LEU A 758 33.50 33.66 13.31
N ASP A 759 34.72 34.18 13.17
CA ASP A 759 35.27 35.22 14.05
C ASP A 759 34.61 36.59 13.85
N THR A 760 34.17 36.89 12.63
CA THR A 760 33.35 38.07 12.33
C THR A 760 32.00 37.97 13.04
N MET A 761 31.35 36.80 12.98
CA MET A 761 30.09 36.54 13.70
C MET A 761 30.26 36.61 15.22
N LYS A 762 31.35 36.05 15.77
CA LYS A 762 31.70 36.22 17.19
C LYS A 762 31.84 37.69 17.56
N THR A 763 32.51 38.45 16.70
CA THR A 763 32.75 39.87 16.92
C THR A 763 31.44 40.65 16.94
N LEU A 764 30.58 40.43 15.95
CA LEU A 764 29.28 41.08 15.83
C LEU A 764 28.40 40.83 17.07
N LEU A 765 28.30 39.57 17.48
CA LEU A 765 27.37 39.15 18.52
C LEU A 765 27.92 39.35 19.95
N PHE A 766 29.24 39.47 20.13
CA PHE A 766 29.84 39.45 21.49
C PHE A 766 30.90 40.53 21.77
N LYS A 767 31.45 41.22 20.77
CA LYS A 767 32.49 42.24 20.98
C LYS A 767 31.87 43.63 21.15
N SER A 768 31.62 44.02 22.40
CA SER A 768 31.15 45.37 22.73
C SER A 768 32.28 46.40 22.75
N LYS A 769 32.07 47.59 22.18
CA LYS A 769 32.86 48.78 22.55
C LYS A 769 32.65 49.05 24.06
N ARG A 770 33.73 49.31 24.82
CA ARG A 770 33.73 49.69 26.26
C ARG A 770 33.36 48.60 27.29
N LYS A 771 33.67 47.32 27.06
CA LYS A 771 33.45 46.20 28.03
C LYS A 771 31.99 45.99 28.51
N LYS A 772 30.99 46.60 27.87
CA LYS A 772 29.56 46.47 28.22
C LYS A 772 29.08 45.01 28.16
N LYS A 773 28.22 44.60 29.08
CA LYS A 773 27.70 43.21 29.15
C LYS A 773 26.48 43.01 28.26
N ALA A 774 25.63 44.03 28.15
CA ALA A 774 24.51 44.08 27.23
C ALA A 774 24.70 45.20 26.18
N PHE A 775 24.28 44.97 24.93
CA PHE A 775 24.33 45.97 23.86
C PHE A 775 23.32 45.67 22.73
N ILE A 776 22.98 46.71 21.97
CA ILE A 776 22.12 46.63 20.79
C ILE A 776 23.02 46.77 19.57
N ILE A 777 22.90 45.84 18.61
CA ILE A 777 23.63 45.85 17.35
C ILE A 777 22.94 46.81 16.39
N THR A 778 23.72 47.68 15.75
CA THR A 778 23.22 48.65 14.77
C THR A 778 23.50 48.20 13.34
N ASP A 779 22.70 48.66 12.37
CA ASP A 779 22.88 48.33 10.95
C ASP A 779 24.28 48.71 10.46
N ARG A 780 24.78 49.88 10.90
CA ARG A 780 26.13 50.35 10.59
C ARG A 780 27.22 49.41 11.13
N GLU A 781 27.02 48.78 12.29
CA GLU A 781 27.98 47.81 12.83
C GLU A 781 27.99 46.52 12.02
N VAL A 782 26.83 46.03 11.59
CA VAL A 782 26.70 44.85 10.73
C VAL A 782 27.41 45.08 9.40
N VAL A 783 27.04 46.14 8.68
CA VAL A 783 27.61 46.46 7.35
C VAL A 783 29.13 46.61 7.42
N ASN A 784 29.65 47.38 8.37
CA ASN A 784 31.10 47.58 8.51
C ASN A 784 31.86 46.28 8.84
N LEU A 785 31.25 45.36 9.59
CA LEU A 785 31.89 44.09 9.92
C LEU A 785 31.89 43.12 8.74
N LEU A 786 30.80 43.07 7.98
CA LEU A 786 30.69 42.22 6.79
C LEU A 786 31.63 42.70 5.67
N LEU A 787 31.71 44.02 5.42
CA LEU A 787 32.65 44.59 4.44
C LEU A 787 34.11 44.26 4.78
N LYS A 788 34.50 44.37 6.06
CA LYS A 788 35.86 44.00 6.51
C LYS A 788 36.15 42.51 6.37
N ALA A 789 35.13 41.66 6.49
CA ALA A 789 35.30 40.24 6.26
C ALA A 789 35.53 39.97 4.76
N GLU A 790 34.77 40.64 3.91
CA GLU A 790 34.88 40.55 2.45
C GLU A 790 36.26 41.01 1.94
N GLU A 791 36.78 42.13 2.45
CA GLU A 791 38.15 42.59 2.16
C GLU A 791 39.20 41.52 2.49
N LYS A 792 39.01 40.80 3.61
CA LYS A 792 39.92 39.71 4.00
C LYS A 792 39.75 38.47 3.13
N TYR A 793 38.53 38.14 2.71
CA TYR A 793 38.30 37.06 1.75
C TYR A 793 39.03 37.38 0.44
N LEU A 794 38.88 38.61 -0.07
CA LEU A 794 39.54 39.08 -1.28
C LEU A 794 41.07 39.00 -1.16
N ALA A 795 41.65 39.45 -0.05
CA ALA A 795 43.08 39.35 0.21
C ALA A 795 43.60 37.89 0.23
N MET A 796 42.77 36.95 0.71
CA MET A 796 43.10 35.53 0.67
C MET A 796 42.97 34.93 -0.75
N ARG A 797 42.01 35.41 -1.56
CA ARG A 797 41.88 35.04 -2.98
C ARG A 797 43.13 35.44 -3.76
N THR A 798 43.62 36.66 -3.56
CA THR A 798 44.81 37.16 -4.25
C THR A 798 46.11 36.50 -3.78
N GLN A 799 46.21 36.09 -2.52
CA GLN A 799 47.34 35.28 -2.04
C GLN A 799 47.37 33.85 -2.59
N GLN A 800 46.23 33.26 -3.00
CA GLN A 800 46.19 31.95 -3.66
C GLN A 800 46.49 32.00 -5.17
N LEU A 801 46.32 33.15 -5.82
CA LEU A 801 46.64 33.38 -7.24
C LEU A 801 48.07 33.88 -7.47
N GLY A 802 48.84 34.10 -6.41
CA GLY A 802 50.26 34.45 -6.45
C GLY A 802 51.15 33.26 -6.09
N VAL A 803 51.17 32.23 -6.94
CA VAL A 803 52.25 31.23 -7.08
C VAL A 803 52.47 30.97 -8.55
#